data_AF-A0A2G2CBN3-F1
#
_entry.id   AF-A0A2G2CBN3-F1
#
_cell.length_a   1.000
_cell.length_b   1.000
_cell.length_c   1.000
_cell.angle_alpha   90.00
_cell.angle_beta   90.00
_cell.angle_gamma   90.00
#
_symmetry.space_group_name_H-M   'P 1'
#
loop_
_entity.id
_entity.type
_entity.pdbx_description
1 polymer ?
#
loop_
_entity_poly.entity_id
_entity_poly.type
_entity_poly.pdbx_seq_one_letter_code
_entity_poly.pdbx_strand_id
1 'polypeptide(L)'
;MYKQLAALFSRYAAAHLFARGRPQPIYTEQGQLIGTVDVFHIADGQIRLAGWAVAEHVVLHMNGIKASTKPTLRRDDVATKYGLDPSLGFDLMLPLGPVGLLEIARFGVEIHNTQGRGATVAVPLFLQHVYLIRLLLVGGFLLGIFRQFPACCAWLITRNPIYRSRIKRGLKLTAIPVARELDPDLFRAPVSTFDPKARVTLIMPVFNAFEVLQNALSRIANNTDLPWRMILIEDCSTDDRIRPMLREWQKLHPDQVLLVENAENVGFIASVNKGIEKALLFQDPVVLLNSDTLLPPNWATRLVRPMLDDNSVATVTPMSNDAEIYTLPIICHPQTLTPGQGDIIDATAARLNPKAERVSAPTGVGFCMAINLIFLRQLPFLDPKFGRGYGEEVDWCQRARRLGGKHVCAPNLFVEHRGGQSFGTDEKRRLIATNNELITKRYPKYDTDVQNFIRSDPLQSTRLALALAWVGSQETYTVSIYLAHSMGGGAEAYLQDRISRKHLAIGQSAVVLRVGGPMRWRLELVTPHGTISGLNNSFEYICDMLAPIKQRQIIYSCGVGDNAPVTLPGALLSLSEHGRHPIEVLFHDYFVLSPSYTLLDGNGIYRGLPRPGDPDHEHFSAKDQNGEKVTLEVWQTQWHLLVSAAKTLTVFSRNSAKIVAAAYPEEADKIFINPHTMLHPVPRLPVPNPEAKRVIGILGDIGAQKGAGVIAYIARPMALVNVRLVIIGNFDPSFRLPTGITVHGSYKISDLPQIASRYGITDWLIPSIWPETFSFTTHEALSTGLPVHAFHLGAQGDAVEDAQNGIPVRYGEGEAPQEALRRHLVQYLNQSKRAA
;
A
#
# COMPACT_ATOMS: atom_id res chain seq x y z
N MET A 1 3.28 -28.08 -17.27
CA MET A 1 1.89 -27.58 -17.22
C MET A 1 1.22 -27.86 -15.86
N TYR A 2 1.14 -29.12 -15.41
CA TYR A 2 0.51 -29.49 -14.13
C TYR A 2 1.04 -28.73 -12.90
N LYS A 3 2.37 -28.67 -12.70
CA LYS A 3 2.98 -27.94 -11.57
C LYS A 3 2.67 -26.42 -11.56
N GLN A 4 2.55 -25.82 -12.74
CA GLN A 4 2.23 -24.39 -12.89
C GLN A 4 0.74 -24.13 -12.63
N LEU A 5 -0.14 -25.02 -13.09
CA LEU A 5 -1.57 -25.00 -12.77
C LEU A 5 -1.82 -25.20 -11.27
N ALA A 6 -1.08 -26.13 -10.64
CA ALA A 6 -1.16 -26.35 -9.19
C ALA A 6 -0.69 -25.12 -8.40
N ALA A 7 0.41 -24.48 -8.81
CA ALA A 7 0.89 -23.24 -8.17
C ALA A 7 -0.08 -22.06 -8.38
N LEU A 8 -0.70 -21.97 -9.56
CA LEU A 8 -1.69 -20.95 -9.88
C LEU A 8 -2.99 -21.15 -9.09
N PHE A 9 -3.46 -22.40 -8.99
CA PHE A 9 -4.59 -22.79 -8.15
C PHE A 9 -4.30 -22.48 -6.68
N SER A 10 -3.09 -22.75 -6.18
CA SER A 10 -2.75 -22.50 -4.78
C SER A 10 -2.81 -21.01 -4.42
N ARG A 11 -2.44 -20.13 -5.37
CA ARG A 11 -2.60 -18.66 -5.24
C ARG A 11 -4.06 -18.22 -5.37
N TYR A 12 -4.84 -18.92 -6.20
CA TYR A 12 -6.28 -18.68 -6.34
C TYR A 12 -7.04 -19.07 -5.08
N ALA A 13 -6.78 -20.25 -4.54
CA ALA A 13 -7.32 -20.69 -3.27
C ALA A 13 -6.97 -19.68 -2.17
N ALA A 14 -5.71 -19.21 -2.11
CA ALA A 14 -5.31 -18.18 -1.15
C ALA A 14 -6.14 -16.89 -1.24
N ALA A 15 -6.43 -16.41 -2.46
CA ALA A 15 -7.15 -15.15 -2.65
C ALA A 15 -8.68 -15.26 -2.50
N HIS A 16 -9.24 -16.45 -2.67
CA HIS A 16 -10.70 -16.67 -2.74
C HIS A 16 -11.24 -17.60 -1.65
N LEU A 17 -10.38 -18.13 -0.78
CA LEU A 17 -10.79 -18.99 0.33
C LEU A 17 -11.53 -18.16 1.38
N PHE A 18 -12.82 -18.45 1.53
CA PHE A 18 -13.66 -17.97 2.61
C PHE A 18 -14.07 -19.17 3.47
N ALA A 19 -13.67 -19.19 4.74
CA ALA A 19 -13.93 -20.34 5.61
C ALA A 19 -14.06 -19.93 7.07
N ARG A 20 -14.90 -20.64 7.82
CA ARG A 20 -15.06 -20.48 9.28
C ARG A 20 -14.74 -21.78 9.98
N GLY A 21 -14.01 -21.69 11.09
CA GLY A 21 -13.81 -22.76 12.05
C GLY A 21 -14.93 -22.83 13.08
N ARG A 22 -14.94 -23.90 13.87
CA ARG A 22 -15.76 -23.97 15.10
C ARG A 22 -14.95 -23.42 16.28
N PRO A 23 -15.61 -22.74 17.25
CA PRO A 23 -14.99 -22.47 18.53
C PRO A 23 -14.52 -23.79 19.17
N GLN A 24 -13.32 -23.80 19.75
CA GLN A 24 -12.70 -25.02 20.24
C GLN A 24 -12.00 -24.78 21.59
N PRO A 25 -12.34 -25.56 22.64
CA PRO A 25 -11.61 -25.53 23.90
C PRO A 25 -10.24 -26.22 23.78
N ILE A 26 -9.30 -25.78 24.62
CA ILE A 26 -7.91 -26.21 24.63
C ILE A 26 -7.62 -26.80 26.01
N TYR A 27 -7.22 -28.07 26.05
CA TYR A 27 -6.94 -28.82 27.27
C TYR A 27 -5.48 -29.25 27.34
N THR A 28 -4.94 -29.38 28.55
CA THR A 28 -3.64 -30.04 28.80
C THR A 28 -3.73 -31.56 28.60
N GLU A 29 -2.59 -32.25 28.56
CA GLU A 29 -2.54 -33.72 28.56
C GLU A 29 -3.20 -34.35 29.80
N GLN A 30 -3.31 -33.60 30.89
CA GLN A 30 -3.99 -33.99 32.13
C GLN A 30 -5.49 -33.64 32.14
N GLY A 31 -6.03 -33.12 31.02
CA GLY A 31 -7.45 -32.79 30.87
C GLY A 31 -7.88 -31.44 31.45
N GLN A 32 -6.95 -30.59 31.86
CA GLN A 32 -7.26 -29.26 32.42
C GLN A 32 -7.49 -28.24 31.31
N LEU A 33 -8.59 -27.46 31.38
CA LEU A 33 -8.86 -26.37 30.43
C LEU A 33 -7.86 -25.23 30.63
N ILE A 34 -7.16 -24.87 29.56
CA ILE A 34 -6.14 -23.80 29.57
C ILE A 34 -6.44 -22.67 28.58
N GLY A 35 -7.51 -22.77 27.79
CA GLY A 35 -7.94 -21.71 26.89
C GLY A 35 -9.07 -22.12 25.96
N THR A 36 -9.59 -21.17 25.18
CA THR A 36 -10.49 -21.43 24.05
C THR A 36 -10.08 -20.60 22.84
N VAL A 37 -10.24 -21.18 21.65
CA VAL A 37 -10.35 -20.42 20.41
C VAL A 37 -11.82 -20.09 20.21
N ASP A 38 -12.16 -18.80 20.24
CA ASP A 38 -13.52 -18.31 20.09
C ASP A 38 -13.84 -17.99 18.62
N VAL A 39 -12.85 -17.46 17.90
CA VAL A 39 -12.96 -17.06 16.50
C VAL A 39 -11.85 -17.71 15.69
N PHE A 40 -12.22 -18.49 14.68
CA PHE A 40 -11.31 -18.92 13.62
C PHE A 40 -11.96 -18.64 12.27
N HIS A 41 -11.40 -17.72 11.49
CA HIS A 41 -11.98 -17.27 10.23
C HIS A 41 -10.90 -17.02 9.19
N ILE A 42 -11.21 -17.36 7.94
CA ILE A 42 -10.37 -17.11 6.77
C ILE A 42 -11.19 -16.29 5.77
N ALA A 43 -10.70 -15.11 5.41
CA ALA A 43 -11.31 -14.23 4.42
C ALA A 43 -10.26 -13.28 3.83
N ASP A 44 -10.48 -12.85 2.58
CA ASP A 44 -9.66 -11.82 1.91
C ASP A 44 -8.14 -12.10 1.93
N GLY A 45 -7.77 -13.38 1.86
CA GLY A 45 -6.36 -13.81 1.92
C GLY A 45 -5.72 -13.68 3.30
N GLN A 46 -6.53 -13.51 4.35
CA GLN A 46 -6.12 -13.43 5.74
C GLN A 46 -6.82 -14.47 6.61
N ILE A 47 -6.19 -14.78 7.73
CA ILE A 47 -6.69 -15.66 8.79
C ILE A 47 -6.75 -14.84 10.05
N ARG A 48 -7.88 -14.91 10.74
CA ARG A 48 -8.05 -14.38 12.09
C ARG A 48 -8.30 -15.53 13.06
N LEU A 49 -7.52 -15.54 14.14
CA LEU A 49 -7.65 -16.46 15.26
C LEU A 49 -7.71 -15.65 16.56
N ALA A 50 -8.85 -15.67 17.24
CA ALA A 50 -9.01 -14.96 18.51
C ALA A 50 -9.61 -15.88 19.59
N GLY A 51 -9.25 -15.62 20.84
CA GLY A 51 -9.63 -16.46 21.97
C GLY A 51 -8.99 -15.99 23.27
N TRP A 52 -8.85 -16.90 24.23
CA TRP A 52 -8.08 -16.68 25.45
C TRP A 52 -7.28 -17.93 25.81
N ALA A 53 -6.13 -17.75 26.46
CA ALA A 53 -5.29 -18.85 26.92
C ALA A 53 -4.43 -18.44 28.12
N VAL A 54 -4.28 -19.34 29.09
CA VAL A 54 -3.32 -19.25 30.19
C VAL A 54 -1.95 -19.70 29.67
N ALA A 55 -1.22 -18.78 29.03
CA ALA A 55 0.05 -19.09 28.39
C ALA A 55 0.95 -17.86 28.27
N GLU A 56 2.26 -18.08 28.17
CA GLU A 56 3.18 -16.98 27.88
C GLU A 56 3.09 -16.58 26.40
N HIS A 57 2.93 -17.56 25.53
CA HIS A 57 2.81 -17.36 24.08
C HIS A 57 1.77 -18.29 23.46
N VAL A 58 0.98 -17.73 22.55
CA VAL A 58 0.10 -18.46 21.62
C VAL A 58 0.71 -18.34 20.24
N VAL A 59 1.03 -19.47 19.62
CA VAL A 59 1.68 -19.54 18.32
C VAL A 59 0.78 -20.23 17.30
N LEU A 60 0.37 -19.51 16.26
CA LEU A 60 -0.38 -20.08 15.15
C LEU A 60 0.61 -20.66 14.12
N HIS A 61 0.44 -21.95 13.79
CA HIS A 61 1.25 -22.66 12.82
C HIS A 61 0.43 -22.95 11.57
N MET A 62 0.91 -22.45 10.42
CA MET A 62 0.27 -22.74 9.15
C MET A 62 1.27 -22.73 7.99
N ASN A 63 1.36 -23.85 7.27
CA ASN A 63 2.10 -23.95 5.99
C ASN A 63 3.51 -23.31 6.02
N GLY A 64 4.23 -23.46 7.14
CA GLY A 64 5.57 -22.91 7.34
C GLY A 64 5.64 -21.41 7.68
N ILE A 65 4.51 -20.76 7.92
CA ILE A 65 4.38 -19.41 8.49
C ILE A 65 3.99 -19.58 9.96
N LYS A 66 4.69 -18.86 10.85
CA LYS A 66 4.43 -18.82 12.28
C LYS A 66 4.11 -17.40 12.70
N ALA A 67 3.14 -17.25 13.59
CA ALA A 67 2.95 -16.00 14.31
C ALA A 67 2.64 -16.25 15.76
N SER A 68 3.27 -15.47 16.61
CA SER A 68 3.15 -15.59 18.05
C SER A 68 2.63 -14.30 18.65
N THR A 69 1.75 -14.40 19.64
CA THR A 69 1.37 -13.27 20.49
C THR A 69 1.37 -13.68 21.95
N LYS A 70 1.56 -12.71 22.85
CA LYS A 70 1.31 -12.91 24.28
C LYS A 70 -0.16 -12.62 24.55
N PRO A 71 -0.91 -13.50 25.23
CA PRO A 71 -2.28 -13.20 25.63
C PRO A 71 -2.26 -12.09 26.68
N THR A 72 -2.61 -10.87 26.27
CA THR A 72 -2.68 -9.68 27.14
C THR A 72 -4.00 -8.92 26.97
N LEU A 73 -4.89 -9.37 26.08
CA LEU A 73 -6.17 -8.70 25.85
C LEU A 73 -7.11 -8.96 27.03
N ARG A 74 -7.80 -7.91 27.46
CA ARG A 74 -8.70 -8.00 28.60
C ARG A 74 -10.02 -8.73 28.24
N ARG A 75 -10.40 -9.71 29.05
CA ARG A 75 -11.54 -10.63 28.94
C ARG A 75 -12.17 -10.84 30.33
N ASP A 76 -12.92 -9.84 30.78
CA ASP A 76 -13.58 -9.87 32.09
C ASP A 76 -14.65 -10.99 32.18
N ASP A 77 -15.18 -11.43 31.04
CA ASP A 77 -16.09 -12.59 30.91
C ASP A 77 -15.40 -13.91 31.29
N VAL A 78 -14.13 -14.08 30.90
CA VAL A 78 -13.31 -15.25 31.22
C VAL A 78 -12.91 -15.23 32.70
N ALA A 79 -12.48 -14.06 33.20
CA ALA A 79 -12.12 -13.87 34.60
C ALA A 79 -13.29 -14.22 35.54
N THR A 80 -14.49 -13.74 35.22
CA THR A 80 -15.70 -14.00 36.01
C THR A 80 -16.10 -15.48 35.97
N LYS A 81 -15.99 -16.13 34.80
CA LYS A 81 -16.45 -17.50 34.60
C LYS A 81 -15.50 -18.56 35.18
N TYR A 82 -14.19 -18.31 35.15
CA TYR A 82 -13.17 -19.30 35.53
C TYR A 82 -12.28 -18.86 36.70
N GLY A 83 -12.48 -17.65 37.26
CA GLY A 83 -11.68 -17.14 38.38
C GLY A 83 -10.22 -16.83 38.02
N LEU A 84 -9.96 -16.45 36.76
CA LEU A 84 -8.63 -16.23 36.21
C LEU A 84 -8.32 -14.74 36.01
N ASP A 85 -7.06 -14.42 35.70
CA ASP A 85 -6.65 -13.05 35.34
C ASP A 85 -7.45 -12.55 34.12
N PRO A 86 -7.97 -11.31 34.14
CA PRO A 86 -8.72 -10.77 33.01
C PRO A 86 -7.86 -10.54 31.76
N SER A 87 -6.55 -10.43 31.85
CA SER A 87 -5.65 -10.12 30.73
C SER A 87 -5.12 -11.34 29.98
N LEU A 88 -5.99 -12.34 29.73
CA LEU A 88 -5.60 -13.62 29.10
C LEU A 88 -6.10 -13.80 27.65
N GLY A 89 -6.67 -12.77 27.05
CA GLY A 89 -7.18 -12.81 25.67
C GLY A 89 -6.08 -12.63 24.61
N PHE A 90 -6.30 -13.16 23.41
CA PHE A 90 -5.44 -12.98 22.25
C PHE A 90 -6.24 -12.81 20.95
N ASP A 91 -5.67 -12.09 19.98
CA ASP A 91 -6.17 -11.98 18.61
C ASP A 91 -4.96 -11.98 17.66
N LEU A 92 -4.96 -12.92 16.71
CA LEU A 92 -3.90 -13.16 15.74
C LEU A 92 -4.46 -13.01 14.34
N MET A 93 -3.86 -12.12 13.55
CA MET A 93 -4.18 -11.96 12.13
C MET A 93 -2.96 -12.24 11.27
N LEU A 94 -3.13 -13.09 10.24
CA LEU A 94 -2.04 -13.48 9.34
C LEU A 94 -2.46 -13.58 7.89
N PRO A 95 -1.55 -13.30 6.93
CA PRO A 95 -1.79 -13.65 5.55
C PRO A 95 -1.85 -15.19 5.39
N LEU A 96 -2.85 -15.68 4.66
CA LEU A 96 -3.09 -17.09 4.38
C LEU A 96 -1.95 -17.75 3.58
N GLY A 97 -1.28 -16.97 2.72
CA GLY A 97 -0.24 -17.49 1.80
C GLY A 97 -0.80 -18.48 0.76
N PRO A 98 0.02 -19.03 -0.15
CA PRO A 98 -0.43 -20.04 -1.10
C PRO A 98 -0.87 -21.33 -0.37
N VAL A 99 -2.06 -21.86 -0.69
CA VAL A 99 -2.59 -23.07 -0.04
C VAL A 99 -3.01 -24.08 -1.08
N GLY A 100 -2.43 -25.28 -1.03
CA GLY A 100 -2.82 -26.39 -1.91
C GLY A 100 -4.19 -26.97 -1.53
N LEU A 101 -4.88 -27.62 -2.48
CA LEU A 101 -6.23 -28.17 -2.26
C LEU A 101 -6.33 -29.10 -1.03
N LEU A 102 -5.29 -29.91 -0.80
CA LEU A 102 -5.20 -30.86 0.31
C LEU A 102 -4.86 -30.18 1.65
N GLU A 103 -4.27 -28.99 1.61
CA GLU A 103 -3.82 -28.21 2.78
C GLU A 103 -4.93 -27.36 3.39
N ILE A 104 -6.05 -27.13 2.67
CA ILE A 104 -7.25 -26.40 3.13
C ILE A 104 -7.90 -27.04 4.38
N ALA A 105 -7.40 -28.16 4.89
CA ALA A 105 -7.94 -28.84 6.08
C ALA A 105 -6.92 -28.97 7.24
N ARG A 106 -5.72 -28.40 7.13
CA ARG A 106 -4.62 -28.63 8.09
C ARG A 106 -4.16 -27.33 8.72
N PHE A 107 -4.80 -26.95 9.83
CA PHE A 107 -4.43 -25.79 10.63
C PHE A 107 -4.13 -26.23 12.06
N GLY A 108 -3.22 -25.58 12.76
CA GLY A 108 -2.90 -25.92 14.15
C GLY A 108 -2.44 -24.70 14.94
N VAL A 109 -2.72 -24.71 16.24
CA VAL A 109 -2.24 -23.71 17.21
C VAL A 109 -1.42 -24.40 18.28
N GLU A 110 -0.28 -23.82 18.64
CA GLU A 110 0.59 -24.25 19.73
C GLU A 110 0.52 -23.24 20.87
N ILE A 111 0.44 -23.74 22.10
CA ILE A 111 0.38 -22.92 23.31
C ILE A 111 1.55 -23.29 24.21
N HIS A 112 2.32 -22.29 24.62
CA HIS A 112 3.58 -22.45 25.36
C HIS A 112 3.40 -21.89 26.78
N ASN A 113 3.52 -22.74 27.81
CA ASN A 113 3.36 -22.38 29.22
C ASN A 113 4.66 -22.60 30.02
N THR A 114 4.96 -21.72 30.97
CA THR A 114 6.16 -21.75 31.83
C THR A 114 5.94 -22.30 33.24
N GLN A 115 4.70 -22.56 33.68
CA GLN A 115 4.47 -23.18 35.00
C GLN A 115 4.63 -24.71 34.94
N GLY A 116 5.89 -25.16 34.92
CA GLY A 116 6.31 -26.56 35.07
C GLY A 116 6.75 -27.22 33.76
N ARG A 117 8.07 -27.37 33.57
CA ARG A 117 8.76 -28.13 32.49
C ARG A 117 8.03 -28.16 31.13
N GLY A 118 8.09 -27.07 30.36
CA GLY A 118 8.11 -27.09 28.88
C GLY A 118 6.98 -27.83 28.14
N ALA A 119 5.76 -27.87 28.66
CA ALA A 119 4.64 -28.50 27.96
C ALA A 119 4.07 -27.57 26.87
N THR A 120 4.43 -27.84 25.60
CA THR A 120 3.77 -27.23 24.44
C THR A 120 2.51 -28.04 24.12
N VAL A 121 1.34 -27.39 24.14
CA VAL A 121 0.08 -28.03 23.73
C VAL A 121 -0.24 -27.65 22.29
N ALA A 122 -0.23 -28.64 21.39
CA ALA A 122 -0.57 -28.45 19.98
C ALA A 122 -2.01 -28.94 19.70
N VAL A 123 -2.86 -28.04 19.21
CA VAL A 123 -4.27 -28.33 18.90
C VAL A 123 -4.54 -28.14 17.40
N PRO A 124 -5.06 -29.17 16.69
CA PRO A 124 -5.51 -28.99 15.32
C PRO A 124 -6.80 -28.17 15.28
N LEU A 125 -6.87 -27.22 14.34
CA LEU A 125 -8.04 -26.38 14.09
C LEU A 125 -8.81 -26.89 12.87
N PHE A 126 -10.11 -27.08 13.03
CA PHE A 126 -10.97 -27.65 11.98
C PHE A 126 -11.88 -26.60 11.35
N LEU A 127 -11.84 -26.51 10.01
CA LEU A 127 -12.78 -25.71 9.23
C LEU A 127 -14.11 -26.43 9.03
N GLN A 128 -15.19 -25.66 8.97
CA GLN A 128 -16.51 -26.18 8.64
C GLN A 128 -16.68 -26.34 7.12
N HIS A 129 -17.46 -27.34 6.70
CA HIS A 129 -17.88 -27.53 5.30
C HIS A 129 -16.73 -27.61 4.27
N VAL A 130 -15.57 -28.16 4.65
CA VAL A 130 -14.35 -28.23 3.80
C VAL A 130 -14.61 -28.79 2.40
N TYR A 131 -15.45 -29.83 2.30
CA TYR A 131 -15.79 -30.43 1.01
C TYR A 131 -16.48 -29.44 0.05
N LEU A 132 -17.46 -28.68 0.55
CA LEU A 132 -18.19 -27.68 -0.24
C LEU A 132 -17.28 -26.52 -0.64
N ILE A 133 -16.42 -26.06 0.28
CA ILE A 133 -15.43 -25.01 0.02
C ILE A 133 -14.46 -25.42 -1.09
N ARG A 134 -13.94 -26.66 -1.04
CA ARG A 134 -13.07 -27.19 -2.10
C ARG A 134 -13.79 -27.22 -3.45
N LEU A 135 -15.04 -27.66 -3.47
CA LEU A 135 -15.83 -27.75 -4.70
C LEU A 135 -16.07 -26.37 -5.33
N LEU A 136 -16.43 -25.37 -4.52
CA LEU A 136 -16.64 -23.99 -4.98
C LEU A 136 -15.35 -23.34 -5.49
N LEU A 137 -14.21 -23.56 -4.81
CA LEU A 137 -12.91 -23.03 -5.23
C LEU A 137 -12.43 -23.66 -6.54
N VAL A 138 -12.56 -24.98 -6.68
CA VAL A 138 -12.19 -25.67 -7.93
C VAL A 138 -13.09 -25.23 -9.07
N GLY A 139 -14.42 -25.16 -8.85
CA GLY A 139 -15.37 -24.70 -9.86
C GLY A 139 -15.11 -23.25 -10.29
N GLY A 140 -14.90 -22.34 -9.33
CA GLY A 140 -14.57 -20.94 -9.60
C GLY A 140 -13.26 -20.77 -10.35
N PHE A 141 -12.23 -21.55 -10.01
CA PHE A 141 -10.95 -21.54 -10.70
C PHE A 141 -11.06 -22.01 -12.15
N LEU A 142 -11.75 -23.14 -12.39
CA LEU A 142 -11.93 -23.67 -13.74
C LEU A 142 -12.70 -22.70 -14.63
N LEU A 143 -13.76 -22.08 -14.12
CA LEU A 143 -14.52 -21.06 -14.82
C LEU A 143 -13.67 -19.80 -15.12
N GLY A 144 -12.85 -19.38 -14.14
CA GLY A 144 -11.92 -18.26 -14.30
C GLY A 144 -10.85 -18.52 -15.37
N ILE A 145 -10.27 -19.71 -15.39
CA ILE A 145 -9.30 -20.14 -16.40
C ILE A 145 -9.96 -20.22 -17.78
N PHE A 146 -11.16 -20.78 -17.88
CA PHE A 146 -11.91 -20.87 -19.13
C PHE A 146 -12.18 -19.48 -19.72
N ARG A 147 -12.60 -18.51 -18.90
CA ARG A 147 -12.81 -17.12 -19.33
C ARG A 147 -11.52 -16.42 -19.79
N GLN A 148 -10.36 -16.85 -19.30
CA GLN A 148 -9.05 -16.31 -19.69
C GLN A 148 -8.32 -17.19 -20.71
N PHE A 149 -8.97 -18.20 -21.27
CA PHE A 149 -8.34 -19.17 -22.18
C PHE A 149 -7.61 -18.50 -23.37
N PRO A 150 -8.16 -17.47 -24.05
CA PRO A 150 -7.44 -16.77 -25.11
C PRO A 150 -6.15 -16.10 -24.62
N ALA A 151 -6.17 -15.50 -23.43
CA ALA A 151 -4.99 -14.88 -22.83
C ALA A 151 -3.96 -15.93 -22.36
N CYS A 152 -4.42 -17.09 -21.86
CA CYS A 152 -3.56 -18.23 -21.53
C CYS A 152 -2.85 -18.78 -22.77
N CYS A 153 -3.58 -18.98 -23.87
CA CYS A 153 -3.02 -19.43 -25.15
C CYS A 153 -2.04 -18.40 -25.72
N ALA A 154 -2.43 -17.11 -25.75
CA ALA A 154 -1.56 -16.04 -26.20
C ALA A 154 -0.28 -15.94 -25.34
N TRP A 155 -0.37 -16.12 -24.02
CA TRP A 155 0.81 -16.18 -23.14
C TRP A 155 1.70 -17.40 -23.42
N LEU A 156 1.10 -18.58 -23.65
CA LEU A 156 1.87 -19.79 -23.95
C LEU A 156 2.64 -19.68 -25.27
N ILE A 157 2.07 -18.98 -26.26
CA ILE A 157 2.66 -18.77 -27.58
C ILE A 157 3.68 -17.63 -27.56
N THR A 158 3.29 -16.46 -27.04
CA THR A 158 4.08 -15.22 -27.18
C THR A 158 5.00 -14.93 -25.99
N ARG A 159 4.78 -15.59 -24.85
CA ARG A 159 5.46 -15.32 -23.56
C ARG A 159 5.39 -13.87 -23.08
N ASN A 160 4.53 -13.04 -23.66
CA ASN A 160 4.41 -11.62 -23.34
C ASN A 160 3.87 -11.41 -21.89
N PRO A 161 4.53 -10.60 -21.05
CA PRO A 161 4.15 -10.36 -19.66
C PRO A 161 2.76 -9.71 -19.48
N ILE A 162 2.24 -9.01 -20.49
CA ILE A 162 0.91 -8.37 -20.46
C ILE A 162 -0.19 -9.44 -20.30
N TYR A 163 -0.09 -10.57 -21.02
CA TYR A 163 -1.05 -11.67 -20.90
C TYR A 163 -0.97 -12.35 -19.53
N ARG A 164 0.23 -12.46 -18.95
CA ARG A 164 0.42 -12.95 -17.57
C ARG A 164 -0.29 -12.06 -16.55
N SER A 165 -0.20 -10.74 -16.71
CA SER A 165 -0.90 -9.77 -15.87
C SER A 165 -2.42 -9.82 -16.06
N ARG A 166 -2.90 -10.03 -17.30
CA ARG A 166 -4.32 -10.22 -17.61
C ARG A 166 -4.90 -11.50 -16.98
N ILE A 167 -4.16 -12.61 -17.02
CA ILE A 167 -4.55 -13.87 -16.36
C ILE A 167 -4.62 -13.69 -14.85
N LYS A 168 -3.60 -13.07 -14.23
CA LYS A 168 -3.60 -12.78 -12.78
C LYS A 168 -4.77 -11.88 -12.36
N ARG A 169 -5.12 -10.88 -13.18
CA ARG A 169 -6.26 -9.98 -12.95
C ARG A 169 -7.60 -10.70 -13.14
N GLY A 170 -7.75 -11.48 -14.20
CA GLY A 170 -8.96 -12.26 -14.49
C GLY A 170 -9.25 -13.35 -13.46
N LEU A 171 -8.20 -13.90 -12.84
CA LEU A 171 -8.29 -14.83 -11.71
C LEU A 171 -8.30 -14.13 -10.34
N LYS A 172 -8.29 -12.78 -10.32
CA LYS A 172 -8.30 -11.95 -9.10
C LYS A 172 -7.21 -12.37 -8.08
N LEU A 173 -5.99 -12.61 -8.55
CA LEU A 173 -4.85 -13.12 -7.75
C LEU A 173 -3.93 -12.04 -7.18
N THR A 174 -4.31 -10.77 -7.35
CA THR A 174 -3.54 -9.62 -6.86
C THR A 174 -4.20 -9.10 -5.59
N ALA A 175 -3.69 -9.52 -4.44
CA ALA A 175 -3.93 -8.88 -3.15
C ALA A 175 -3.03 -7.64 -3.04
N ILE A 176 -3.41 -6.59 -3.77
CA ILE A 176 -2.99 -5.21 -3.54
C ILE A 176 -4.32 -4.46 -3.55
N PRO A 177 -4.57 -3.43 -2.71
CA PRO A 177 -5.67 -2.51 -2.97
C PRO A 177 -5.59 -2.14 -4.45
N VAL A 178 -6.60 -2.58 -5.22
CA VAL A 178 -6.61 -2.38 -6.66
C VAL A 178 -6.79 -0.88 -6.84
N ALA A 179 -5.67 -0.16 -7.04
CA ALA A 179 -5.73 1.22 -7.48
C ALA A 179 -6.74 1.30 -8.61
N ARG A 180 -7.71 2.19 -8.47
CA ARG A 180 -8.77 2.37 -9.46
C ARG A 180 -8.40 3.53 -10.34
N GLU A 181 -9.08 3.62 -11.47
CA GLU A 181 -9.03 4.83 -12.28
C GLU A 181 -9.54 6.00 -11.44
N LEU A 182 -8.73 7.06 -11.41
CA LEU A 182 -9.09 8.33 -10.78
C LEU A 182 -10.11 9.05 -11.65
N ASP A 183 -11.07 9.73 -11.03
CA ASP A 183 -12.11 10.49 -11.71
C ASP A 183 -11.46 11.51 -12.67
N PRO A 184 -11.63 11.35 -14.00
CA PRO A 184 -10.99 12.21 -14.99
C PRO A 184 -11.54 13.64 -14.96
N ASP A 185 -12.70 13.86 -14.33
CA ASP A 185 -13.36 15.16 -14.23
C ASP A 185 -13.03 15.89 -12.93
N LEU A 186 -12.17 15.32 -12.07
CA LEU A 186 -11.84 15.89 -10.76
C LEU A 186 -11.34 17.34 -10.83
N PHE A 187 -10.52 17.69 -11.81
CA PHE A 187 -9.98 19.04 -12.00
C PHE A 187 -10.68 19.84 -13.11
N ARG A 188 -11.76 19.30 -13.71
CA ARG A 188 -12.50 20.04 -14.74
C ARG A 188 -13.38 21.11 -14.12
N ALA A 189 -13.19 22.36 -14.55
CA ALA A 189 -13.97 23.48 -14.04
C ALA A 189 -15.48 23.27 -14.28
N PRO A 190 -16.33 23.36 -13.25
CA PRO A 190 -17.77 23.28 -13.45
C PRO A 190 -18.28 24.57 -14.12
N VAL A 191 -19.09 24.42 -15.17
CA VAL A 191 -19.92 25.52 -15.67
C VAL A 191 -21.18 25.54 -14.82
N SER A 192 -21.22 26.37 -13.78
CA SER A 192 -22.45 26.57 -13.02
C SER A 192 -22.49 27.95 -12.37
N THR A 193 -23.57 28.68 -12.64
CA THR A 193 -23.95 29.88 -11.91
C THR A 193 -24.67 29.48 -10.62
N PHE A 194 -24.28 30.06 -9.50
CA PHE A 194 -24.97 29.92 -8.22
C PHE A 194 -26.14 30.91 -8.14
N ASP A 195 -27.23 30.54 -7.46
CA ASP A 195 -28.32 31.50 -7.19
C ASP A 195 -27.92 32.38 -6.01
N PRO A 196 -27.68 33.69 -6.20
CA PRO A 196 -27.20 34.60 -5.15
C PRO A 196 -28.18 34.82 -3.98
N LYS A 197 -29.36 34.16 -3.97
CA LYS A 197 -30.39 34.34 -2.93
C LYS A 197 -30.45 33.25 -1.85
N ALA A 198 -29.64 32.19 -1.91
CA ALA A 198 -29.65 31.14 -0.90
C ALA A 198 -29.23 31.66 0.49
N ARG A 199 -29.88 31.19 1.55
CA ARG A 199 -29.55 31.50 2.96
C ARG A 199 -29.29 30.23 3.74
N VAL A 200 -28.62 30.33 4.90
CA VAL A 200 -28.35 29.18 5.77
C VAL A 200 -28.67 29.49 7.24
N THR A 201 -29.23 28.51 7.96
CA THR A 201 -29.39 28.56 9.41
C THR A 201 -28.40 27.62 10.08
N LEU A 202 -27.51 28.16 10.90
CA LEU A 202 -26.51 27.42 11.65
C LEU A 202 -27.07 27.02 13.02
N ILE A 203 -26.83 25.79 13.44
CA ILE A 203 -27.12 25.31 14.81
C ILE A 203 -25.80 24.88 15.43
N MET A 204 -25.42 25.55 16.52
CA MET A 204 -24.17 25.25 17.22
C MET A 204 -24.45 25.04 18.72
N PRO A 205 -24.46 23.80 19.22
CA PRO A 205 -24.41 23.53 20.65
C PRO A 205 -23.00 23.79 21.19
N VAL A 206 -22.92 24.34 22.39
CA VAL A 206 -21.67 24.70 23.06
C VAL A 206 -21.64 24.11 24.46
N PHE A 207 -20.58 23.36 24.75
CA PHE A 207 -20.23 22.92 26.09
C PHE A 207 -18.70 23.01 26.26
N ASN A 208 -18.22 24.05 26.94
CA ASN A 208 -16.79 24.36 27.14
C ASN A 208 -16.00 24.68 25.84
N ALA A 209 -14.69 24.38 25.83
CA ALA A 209 -13.74 24.59 24.72
C ALA A 209 -13.53 26.06 24.30
N PHE A 210 -13.38 26.96 25.29
CA PHE A 210 -13.27 28.42 25.10
C PHE A 210 -12.35 28.85 23.94
N GLU A 211 -11.09 28.41 23.93
CA GLU A 211 -10.09 28.84 22.94
C GLU A 211 -10.44 28.43 21.50
N VAL A 212 -10.96 27.21 21.32
CA VAL A 212 -11.32 26.71 19.98
C VAL A 212 -12.62 27.36 19.50
N LEU A 213 -13.57 27.57 20.42
CA LEU A 213 -14.85 28.20 20.13
C LEU A 213 -14.70 29.64 19.64
N GLN A 214 -13.80 30.44 20.23
CA GLN A 214 -13.51 31.79 19.74
C GLN A 214 -13.07 31.78 18.27
N ASN A 215 -12.19 30.83 17.92
CA ASN A 215 -11.73 30.66 16.54
C ASN A 215 -12.87 30.22 15.62
N ALA A 216 -13.71 29.27 16.04
CA ALA A 216 -14.86 28.81 15.26
C ALA A 216 -15.86 29.95 14.98
N LEU A 217 -16.22 30.75 15.99
CA LEU A 217 -17.13 31.90 15.84
C LEU A 217 -16.56 32.98 14.93
N SER A 218 -15.27 33.32 15.09
CA SER A 218 -14.58 34.27 14.20
C SER A 218 -14.58 33.79 12.75
N ARG A 219 -14.32 32.50 12.52
CA ARG A 219 -14.36 31.88 11.18
C ARG A 219 -15.76 31.94 10.59
N ILE A 220 -16.81 31.68 11.36
CA ILE A 220 -18.20 31.83 10.87
C ILE A 220 -18.47 33.25 10.38
N ALA A 221 -18.14 34.27 11.18
CA ALA A 221 -18.40 35.65 10.80
C ALA A 221 -17.61 36.10 9.56
N ASN A 222 -16.35 35.67 9.45
CA ASN A 222 -15.43 36.14 8.41
C ASN A 222 -15.48 35.33 7.11
N ASN A 223 -15.83 34.04 7.17
CA ASN A 223 -15.66 33.11 6.04
C ASN A 223 -16.98 32.64 5.43
N THR A 224 -18.13 32.94 6.04
CA THR A 224 -19.45 32.53 5.52
C THR A 224 -19.88 33.48 4.39
N ASP A 225 -20.02 32.94 3.18
CA ASP A 225 -20.28 33.68 1.95
C ASP A 225 -21.77 33.84 1.60
N LEU A 226 -22.65 33.19 2.35
CA LEU A 226 -24.10 33.31 2.22
C LEU A 226 -24.69 34.15 3.36
N PRO A 227 -25.84 34.82 3.16
CA PRO A 227 -26.60 35.36 4.28
C PRO A 227 -26.93 34.25 5.27
N TRP A 228 -26.52 34.44 6.51
CA TRP A 228 -26.61 33.43 7.56
C TRP A 228 -27.30 33.96 8.80
N ARG A 229 -27.86 33.02 9.56
CA ARG A 229 -28.31 33.22 10.94
C ARG A 229 -27.83 32.03 11.77
N MET A 230 -27.67 32.22 13.07
CA MET A 230 -27.17 31.19 13.98
C MET A 230 -28.09 31.05 15.19
N ILE A 231 -28.40 29.81 15.53
CA ILE A 231 -29.00 29.42 16.80
C ILE A 231 -27.87 28.81 17.62
N LEU A 232 -27.42 29.56 18.61
CA LEU A 232 -26.31 29.22 19.49
C LEU A 232 -26.87 28.68 20.80
N ILE A 233 -26.60 27.43 21.14
CA ILE A 233 -27.16 26.77 22.33
C ILE A 233 -26.05 26.58 23.36
N GLU A 234 -26.10 27.35 24.44
CA GLU A 234 -25.22 27.19 25.58
C GLU A 234 -25.77 26.07 26.49
N ASP A 235 -25.04 24.96 26.62
CA ASP A 235 -25.48 23.75 27.31
C ASP A 235 -24.90 23.61 28.72
N CYS A 236 -24.98 24.69 29.52
CA CYS A 236 -24.52 24.71 30.91
C CYS A 236 -23.04 24.33 31.06
N SER A 237 -22.19 25.04 30.31
CA SER A 237 -20.73 24.95 30.35
C SER A 237 -20.21 25.17 31.76
N THR A 238 -19.20 24.38 32.14
CA THR A 238 -18.52 24.48 33.43
C THR A 238 -17.42 25.53 33.45
N ASP A 239 -16.95 25.97 32.28
CA ASP A 239 -16.03 27.11 32.16
C ASP A 239 -16.82 28.43 32.22
N ASP A 240 -16.64 29.16 33.33
CA ASP A 240 -17.35 30.41 33.62
C ASP A 240 -17.12 31.51 32.57
N ARG A 241 -16.11 31.38 31.70
CA ARG A 241 -15.81 32.33 30.62
C ARG A 241 -16.75 32.19 29.42
N ILE A 242 -17.39 31.03 29.24
CA ILE A 242 -18.20 30.73 28.04
C ILE A 242 -19.45 31.60 27.97
N ARG A 243 -20.29 31.60 29.01
CA ARG A 243 -21.56 32.36 29.00
C ARG A 243 -21.38 33.86 28.75
N PRO A 244 -20.45 34.57 29.45
CA PRO A 244 -20.17 35.97 29.16
C PRO A 244 -19.79 36.19 27.69
N MET A 245 -18.92 35.34 27.15
CA MET A 245 -18.46 35.43 25.76
C MET A 245 -19.59 35.23 24.76
N LEU A 246 -20.47 34.24 24.95
CA LEU A 246 -21.60 34.02 24.02
C LEU A 246 -22.62 35.15 24.07
N ARG A 247 -22.86 35.74 25.25
CA ARG A 247 -23.71 36.93 25.40
C ARG A 247 -23.10 38.15 24.71
N GLU A 248 -21.79 38.33 24.79
CA GLU A 248 -21.08 39.38 24.06
C GLU A 248 -21.17 39.15 22.54
N TRP A 249 -20.95 37.91 22.09
CA TRP A 249 -21.10 37.54 20.68
C TRP A 249 -22.51 37.83 20.14
N GLN A 250 -23.55 37.50 20.90
CA GLN A 250 -24.94 37.83 20.55
C GLN A 250 -25.14 39.34 20.42
N LYS A 251 -24.55 40.16 21.31
CA LYS A 251 -24.65 41.63 21.24
C LYS A 251 -23.97 42.21 20.01
N LEU A 252 -22.87 41.59 19.54
CA LEU A 252 -22.19 41.99 18.30
C LEU A 252 -23.00 41.62 17.05
N HIS A 253 -23.86 40.61 17.14
CA HIS A 253 -24.64 40.08 16.02
C HIS A 253 -26.15 39.96 16.35
N PRO A 254 -26.83 41.03 16.78
CA PRO A 254 -28.18 40.94 17.37
C PRO A 254 -29.25 40.45 16.38
N ASP A 255 -29.08 40.75 15.10
CA ASP A 255 -30.02 40.37 14.03
C ASP A 255 -29.72 38.98 13.43
N GLN A 256 -28.54 38.41 13.72
CA GLN A 256 -28.06 37.16 13.13
C GLN A 256 -28.01 36.02 14.16
N VAL A 257 -27.87 36.30 15.45
CA VAL A 257 -27.62 35.29 16.48
C VAL A 257 -28.76 35.22 17.50
N LEU A 258 -29.38 34.05 17.60
CA LEU A 258 -30.27 33.67 18.68
C LEU A 258 -29.51 32.82 19.70
N LEU A 259 -29.27 33.37 20.88
CA LEU A 259 -28.66 32.64 22.00
C LEU A 259 -29.74 31.94 22.84
N VAL A 260 -29.60 30.64 23.06
CA VAL A 260 -30.44 29.83 23.94
C VAL A 260 -29.57 29.29 25.07
N GLU A 261 -29.85 29.68 26.31
CA GLU A 261 -29.12 29.20 27.49
C GLU A 261 -29.92 28.11 28.20
N ASN A 262 -29.34 26.90 28.33
CA ASN A 262 -29.95 25.84 29.12
C ASN A 262 -29.72 26.07 30.62
N ALA A 263 -30.69 25.68 31.46
CA ALA A 263 -30.55 25.77 32.92
C ALA A 263 -29.68 24.64 33.50
N GLU A 264 -29.58 23.52 32.80
CA GLU A 264 -28.81 22.33 33.15
C GLU A 264 -28.13 21.76 31.89
N ASN A 265 -27.10 20.94 32.04
CA ASN A 265 -26.48 20.24 30.92
C ASN A 265 -27.42 19.13 30.44
N VAL A 266 -28.15 19.39 29.35
CA VAL A 266 -29.10 18.43 28.76
C VAL A 266 -28.48 17.54 27.70
N GLY A 267 -27.23 17.82 27.32
CA GLY A 267 -26.46 17.07 26.34
C GLY A 267 -26.74 17.48 24.89
N PHE A 268 -25.86 16.98 24.01
CA PHE A 268 -25.82 17.34 22.60
C PHE A 268 -27.17 17.19 21.89
N ILE A 269 -27.80 16.02 22.00
CA ILE A 269 -29.04 15.69 21.27
C ILE A 269 -30.18 16.63 21.66
N ALA A 270 -30.39 16.87 22.95
CA ALA A 270 -31.45 17.75 23.43
C ALA A 270 -31.19 19.21 23.03
N SER A 271 -29.94 19.66 23.11
CA SER A 271 -29.52 20.99 22.67
C SER A 271 -29.73 21.21 21.17
N VAL A 272 -29.34 20.24 20.33
CA VAL A 272 -29.56 20.29 18.88
C VAL A 272 -31.05 20.26 18.54
N ASN A 273 -31.86 19.41 19.20
CA ASN A 273 -33.31 19.36 18.96
C ASN A 273 -33.99 20.69 19.28
N LYS A 274 -33.64 21.36 20.38
CA LYS A 274 -34.10 22.74 20.67
C LYS A 274 -33.71 23.72 19.56
N GLY A 275 -32.50 23.58 19.01
CA GLY A 275 -32.04 24.33 17.86
C GLY A 275 -32.88 24.07 16.62
N ILE A 276 -33.21 22.81 16.31
CA ILE A 276 -34.00 22.44 15.14
C ILE A 276 -35.42 23.03 15.22
N GLU A 277 -36.06 23.02 16.40
CA GLU A 277 -37.38 23.64 16.59
C GLU A 277 -37.39 25.12 16.18
N LYS A 278 -36.34 25.86 16.58
CA LYS A 278 -36.19 27.27 16.19
C LYS A 278 -35.87 27.40 14.70
N ALA A 279 -35.02 26.53 14.16
CA ALA A 279 -34.61 26.58 12.76
C ALA A 279 -35.79 26.36 11.80
N LEU A 280 -36.74 25.48 12.15
CA LEU A 280 -37.93 25.21 11.35
C LEU A 280 -38.82 26.44 11.09
N LEU A 281 -38.66 27.50 11.88
CA LEU A 281 -39.37 28.78 11.70
C LEU A 281 -38.85 29.60 10.50
N PHE A 282 -37.62 29.35 10.04
CA PHE A 282 -36.90 30.26 9.14
C PHE A 282 -36.88 29.84 7.67
N GLN A 283 -37.39 28.64 7.35
CA GLN A 283 -37.44 28.07 5.98
C GLN A 283 -36.10 27.99 5.22
N ASP A 284 -34.97 28.05 5.93
CA ASP A 284 -33.64 27.91 5.34
C ASP A 284 -33.13 26.46 5.52
N PRO A 285 -32.22 25.97 4.65
CA PRO A 285 -31.39 24.81 4.96
C PRO A 285 -30.66 24.98 6.29
N VAL A 286 -30.52 23.87 7.03
CA VAL A 286 -29.90 23.87 8.36
C VAL A 286 -28.51 23.29 8.27
N VAL A 287 -27.54 23.87 8.97
CA VAL A 287 -26.20 23.31 9.14
C VAL A 287 -25.94 23.05 10.61
N LEU A 288 -25.71 21.78 10.95
CA LEU A 288 -25.20 21.40 12.27
C LEU A 288 -23.70 21.62 12.30
N LEU A 289 -23.22 22.36 13.30
CA LEU A 289 -21.81 22.66 13.51
C LEU A 289 -21.41 22.37 14.95
N ASN A 290 -20.33 21.62 15.14
CA ASN A 290 -19.68 21.55 16.44
C ASN A 290 -18.93 22.86 16.75
N SER A 291 -18.73 23.13 18.03
CA SER A 291 -18.00 24.31 18.52
C SER A 291 -16.50 24.33 18.19
N ASP A 292 -15.98 23.25 17.61
CA ASP A 292 -14.57 23.04 17.27
C ASP A 292 -14.31 22.85 15.76
N THR A 293 -15.26 23.24 14.92
CA THR A 293 -15.09 23.27 13.46
C THR A 293 -14.42 24.57 13.01
N LEU A 294 -13.35 24.46 12.23
CA LEU A 294 -12.70 25.60 11.60
C LEU A 294 -13.08 25.68 10.13
N LEU A 295 -14.01 26.58 9.83
CA LEU A 295 -14.60 26.74 8.50
C LEU A 295 -13.69 27.59 7.60
N PRO A 296 -13.34 27.12 6.40
CA PRO A 296 -12.53 27.88 5.46
C PRO A 296 -13.36 28.95 4.72
N PRO A 297 -12.72 29.90 3.99
CA PRO A 297 -13.42 30.90 3.18
C PRO A 297 -14.43 30.28 2.19
N ASN A 298 -15.60 30.89 2.02
CA ASN A 298 -16.64 30.48 1.07
C ASN A 298 -17.16 29.05 1.26
N TRP A 299 -17.20 28.56 2.50
CA TRP A 299 -17.60 27.18 2.80
C TRP A 299 -19.11 26.96 2.59
N ALA A 300 -19.95 27.96 2.86
CA ALA A 300 -21.38 27.77 3.04
C ALA A 300 -22.06 27.41 1.71
N THR A 301 -21.74 28.17 0.66
CA THR A 301 -22.18 27.85 -0.71
C THR A 301 -21.75 26.45 -1.13
N ARG A 302 -20.50 26.08 -0.87
CA ARG A 302 -19.95 24.77 -1.25
C ARG A 302 -20.67 23.62 -0.54
N LEU A 303 -21.00 23.80 0.74
CA LEU A 303 -21.68 22.77 1.53
C LEU A 303 -23.14 22.58 1.13
N VAL A 304 -23.90 23.66 0.89
CA VAL A 304 -25.35 23.54 0.60
C VAL A 304 -25.64 23.33 -0.89
N ARG A 305 -24.70 23.61 -1.79
CA ARG A 305 -24.94 23.47 -3.23
C ARG A 305 -25.47 22.10 -3.67
N PRO A 306 -24.94 20.95 -3.19
CA PRO A 306 -25.41 19.64 -3.65
C PRO A 306 -26.89 19.39 -3.41
N MET A 307 -27.45 19.90 -2.30
CA MET A 307 -28.88 19.76 -1.98
C MET A 307 -29.78 20.77 -2.67
N LEU A 308 -29.22 21.91 -3.11
CA LEU A 308 -29.92 22.86 -3.97
C LEU A 308 -29.99 22.37 -5.42
N ASP A 309 -28.97 21.63 -5.87
CA ASP A 309 -28.92 21.03 -7.21
C ASP A 309 -29.77 19.75 -7.33
N ASP A 310 -29.91 18.99 -6.24
CA ASP A 310 -30.64 17.71 -6.22
C ASP A 310 -31.49 17.61 -4.94
N ASN A 311 -32.80 17.78 -5.09
CA ASN A 311 -33.77 17.70 -3.99
C ASN A 311 -33.83 16.32 -3.30
N SER A 312 -33.23 15.28 -3.89
CA SER A 312 -33.11 13.97 -3.23
C SER A 312 -31.96 13.89 -2.23
N VAL A 313 -31.07 14.88 -2.18
CA VAL A 313 -29.99 14.96 -1.20
C VAL A 313 -30.57 15.42 0.14
N ALA A 314 -30.50 14.54 1.14
CA ALA A 314 -30.93 14.79 2.50
C ALA A 314 -29.84 15.44 3.36
N THR A 315 -28.58 15.00 3.21
CA THR A 315 -27.44 15.59 3.92
C THR A 315 -26.23 15.79 3.03
N VAL A 316 -25.42 16.79 3.39
CA VAL A 316 -24.09 17.03 2.81
C VAL A 316 -23.08 17.18 3.94
N THR A 317 -21.96 16.48 3.82
CA THR A 317 -20.83 16.55 4.77
C THR A 317 -19.54 16.87 4.00
N PRO A 318 -18.65 17.73 4.50
CA PRO A 318 -17.36 18.00 3.86
C PRO A 318 -16.32 16.92 4.16
N MET A 319 -15.21 16.94 3.42
CA MET A 319 -14.01 16.18 3.81
C MET A 319 -13.40 16.77 5.09
N SER A 320 -12.73 15.95 5.90
CA SER A 320 -12.10 16.42 7.14
C SER A 320 -10.89 15.57 7.55
N ASN A 321 -10.12 16.08 8.52
CA ASN A 321 -9.07 15.34 9.22
C ASN A 321 -9.63 14.35 10.26
N ASP A 322 -10.89 14.50 10.68
CA ASP A 322 -11.57 13.57 11.59
C ASP A 322 -13.09 13.56 11.32
N ALA A 323 -13.51 12.77 10.33
CA ALA A 323 -14.90 12.63 9.91
C ALA A 323 -15.20 11.22 9.40
N GLU A 324 -14.78 10.19 10.13
CA GLU A 324 -15.03 8.78 9.83
C GLU A 324 -14.77 8.41 8.34
N ILE A 325 -15.81 8.07 7.58
CA ILE A 325 -15.75 7.68 6.17
C ILE A 325 -15.30 8.81 5.22
N TYR A 326 -15.29 10.06 5.69
CA TYR A 326 -14.79 11.25 4.98
C TYR A 326 -13.41 11.71 5.48
N THR A 327 -12.77 10.95 6.36
CA THR A 327 -11.44 11.24 6.91
C THR A 327 -10.33 11.11 5.88
N LEU A 328 -9.43 12.08 5.80
CA LEU A 328 -8.16 11.99 5.08
C LEU A 328 -6.96 11.89 6.04
N PRO A 329 -5.80 11.37 5.59
CA PRO A 329 -5.52 10.79 4.28
C PRO A 329 -6.03 9.35 4.13
N ILE A 330 -6.17 8.63 5.25
CA ILE A 330 -6.66 7.25 5.30
C ILE A 330 -8.03 7.25 5.97
N ILE A 331 -8.99 6.58 5.34
CA ILE A 331 -10.37 6.52 5.82
C ILE A 331 -10.44 5.98 7.26
N CYS A 332 -11.28 6.59 8.09
CA CYS A 332 -11.42 6.28 9.52
C CYS A 332 -10.12 6.35 10.34
N HIS A 333 -9.07 7.03 9.87
CA HIS A 333 -7.84 7.25 10.61
C HIS A 333 -7.59 8.76 10.82
N PRO A 334 -8.06 9.33 11.94
CA PRO A 334 -7.98 10.77 12.14
C PRO A 334 -6.55 11.28 12.22
N GLN A 335 -6.38 12.56 11.87
CA GLN A 335 -5.10 13.26 11.92
C GLN A 335 -5.22 14.56 12.72
N THR A 336 -4.19 14.87 13.48
CA THR A 336 -4.05 16.20 14.09
C THR A 336 -3.40 17.13 13.08
N LEU A 337 -3.97 18.33 12.91
CA LEU A 337 -3.44 19.36 12.05
C LEU A 337 -2.80 20.48 12.88
N THR A 338 -1.70 21.04 12.38
CA THR A 338 -1.13 22.27 12.91
C THR A 338 -1.89 23.49 12.37
N PRO A 339 -1.85 24.64 13.06
CA PRO A 339 -2.54 25.84 12.59
C PRO A 339 -2.21 26.21 11.14
N GLY A 340 -3.24 26.47 10.33
CA GLY A 340 -3.12 26.84 8.92
C GLY A 340 -3.11 25.66 7.94
N GLN A 341 -2.85 24.42 8.38
CA GLN A 341 -2.85 23.27 7.47
C GLN A 341 -4.24 22.98 6.88
N GLY A 342 -5.30 23.13 7.67
CA GLY A 342 -6.67 22.97 7.17
C GLY A 342 -7.01 23.92 6.02
N ASP A 343 -6.55 25.18 6.11
CA ASP A 343 -6.76 26.19 5.07
C ASP A 343 -5.98 25.86 3.78
N ILE A 344 -4.77 25.32 3.89
CA ILE A 344 -3.95 24.88 2.73
C ILE A 344 -4.61 23.69 2.02
N ILE A 345 -5.15 22.74 2.78
CA ILE A 345 -5.88 21.59 2.24
C ILE A 345 -7.15 22.07 1.53
N ASP A 346 -7.92 22.97 2.15
CA ASP A 346 -9.14 23.50 1.54
C ASP A 346 -8.87 24.34 0.28
N ALA A 347 -7.75 25.08 0.21
CA ALA A 347 -7.37 25.78 -1.01
C ALA A 347 -7.18 24.82 -2.20
N THR A 348 -6.79 23.57 -1.95
CA THR A 348 -6.78 22.50 -2.96
C THR A 348 -8.20 22.00 -3.23
N ALA A 349 -8.99 21.75 -2.18
CA ALA A 349 -10.39 21.33 -2.31
C ALA A 349 -11.22 22.30 -3.17
N ALA A 350 -11.05 23.60 -2.98
CA ALA A 350 -11.78 24.65 -3.70
C ALA A 350 -11.57 24.60 -5.23
N ARG A 351 -10.48 23.97 -5.71
CA ARG A 351 -10.18 23.78 -7.13
C ARG A 351 -10.80 22.49 -7.71
N LEU A 352 -11.27 21.59 -6.85
CA LEU A 352 -11.88 20.33 -7.28
C LEU A 352 -13.29 20.56 -7.81
N ASN A 353 -13.69 19.72 -8.75
CA ASN A 353 -15.01 19.75 -9.34
C ASN A 353 -16.07 19.32 -8.28
N PRO A 354 -17.03 20.17 -7.91
CA PRO A 354 -18.08 19.87 -6.93
C PRO A 354 -19.05 18.76 -7.37
N LYS A 355 -18.99 18.34 -8.63
CA LYS A 355 -19.79 17.24 -9.17
C LYS A 355 -19.01 15.94 -9.33
N ALA A 356 -17.69 15.95 -9.14
CA ALA A 356 -16.89 14.73 -9.16
C ALA A 356 -17.35 13.80 -8.03
N GLU A 357 -17.28 12.49 -8.29
CA GLU A 357 -17.55 11.45 -7.28
C GLU A 357 -18.85 11.65 -6.45
N ARG A 358 -19.94 12.19 -7.04
CA ARG A 358 -21.25 12.30 -6.35
C ARG A 358 -21.84 10.92 -6.09
N VAL A 359 -21.48 10.33 -4.95
CA VAL A 359 -21.92 9.02 -4.51
C VAL A 359 -22.72 9.13 -3.21
N SER A 360 -23.80 8.36 -3.13
CA SER A 360 -24.60 8.26 -1.90
C SER A 360 -23.84 7.43 -0.86
N ALA A 361 -23.58 8.04 0.30
CA ALA A 361 -22.95 7.42 1.44
C ALA A 361 -23.98 6.77 2.39
N PRO A 362 -23.55 5.81 3.23
CA PRO A 362 -24.43 5.21 4.23
C PRO A 362 -24.97 6.21 5.26
N THR A 363 -24.21 7.28 5.56
CA THR A 363 -24.57 8.31 6.54
C THR A 363 -23.82 9.61 6.25
N GLY A 364 -24.34 10.74 6.74
CA GLY A 364 -23.55 11.96 6.96
C GLY A 364 -22.85 11.93 8.32
N VAL A 365 -21.95 12.89 8.58
CA VAL A 365 -21.19 13.00 9.85
C VAL A 365 -21.49 14.32 10.53
N GLY A 366 -21.94 14.27 11.79
CA GLY A 366 -22.59 15.37 12.49
C GLY A 366 -21.72 16.56 12.91
N PHE A 367 -20.39 16.48 12.78
CA PHE A 367 -19.49 17.59 13.17
C PHE A 367 -19.71 18.86 12.34
N CYS A 368 -19.96 18.68 11.04
CA CYS A 368 -20.31 19.70 10.07
C CYS A 368 -21.22 19.05 9.02
N MET A 369 -22.53 19.20 9.18
CA MET A 369 -23.51 18.54 8.33
C MET A 369 -24.62 19.49 7.94
N ALA A 370 -24.75 19.76 6.64
CA ALA A 370 -25.92 20.44 6.12
C ALA A 370 -27.07 19.44 5.97
N ILE A 371 -28.26 19.83 6.40
CA ILE A 371 -29.49 19.06 6.38
C ILE A 371 -30.51 19.80 5.50
N ASN A 372 -31.02 19.09 4.50
CA ASN A 372 -32.02 19.62 3.59
C ASN A 372 -33.37 19.79 4.32
N LEU A 373 -33.93 20.99 4.22
CA LEU A 373 -35.18 21.36 4.86
C LEU A 373 -36.37 20.47 4.46
N ILE A 374 -36.37 19.93 3.22
CA ILE A 374 -37.41 19.01 2.74
C ILE A 374 -37.49 17.76 3.64
N PHE A 375 -36.33 17.21 4.02
CA PHE A 375 -36.24 16.04 4.89
C PHE A 375 -36.37 16.43 6.36
N LEU A 376 -35.82 17.58 6.77
CA LEU A 376 -35.92 18.06 8.15
C LEU A 376 -37.37 18.30 8.58
N ARG A 377 -38.24 18.81 7.70
CA ARG A 377 -39.67 18.98 7.98
C ARG A 377 -40.40 17.64 8.21
N GLN A 378 -39.93 16.58 7.57
CA GLN A 378 -40.49 15.23 7.74
C GLN A 378 -39.88 14.50 8.95
N LEU A 379 -38.64 14.84 9.31
CA LEU A 379 -37.86 14.23 10.39
C LEU A 379 -37.27 15.32 11.32
N PRO A 380 -38.11 16.07 12.08
CA PRO A 380 -37.69 17.29 12.77
C PRO A 380 -36.80 17.06 14.00
N PHE A 381 -36.46 15.82 14.36
CA PHE A 381 -35.72 15.53 15.59
C PHE A 381 -34.71 14.39 15.43
N LEU A 382 -33.60 14.51 16.14
CA LEU A 382 -32.70 13.43 16.52
C LEU A 382 -33.35 12.59 17.62
N ASP A 383 -33.12 11.27 17.63
CA ASP A 383 -33.76 10.37 18.59
C ASP A 383 -33.10 10.49 19.98
N PRO A 384 -33.84 10.89 21.04
CA PRO A 384 -33.30 11.00 22.40
C PRO A 384 -32.77 9.70 22.99
N LYS A 385 -33.11 8.53 22.42
CA LYS A 385 -32.62 7.21 22.90
C LYS A 385 -31.11 7.06 22.81
N PHE A 386 -30.42 7.87 22.01
CA PHE A 386 -28.96 7.89 21.93
C PHE A 386 -28.30 8.68 23.08
N GLY A 387 -29.09 9.27 24.00
CA GLY A 387 -28.61 9.89 25.22
C GLY A 387 -27.73 11.12 24.96
N ARG A 388 -26.44 11.02 25.30
CA ARG A 388 -25.48 12.13 25.21
C ARG A 388 -24.79 12.26 23.85
N GLY A 389 -25.16 11.45 22.85
CA GLY A 389 -24.64 11.49 21.47
C GLY A 389 -24.04 10.16 21.01
N TYR A 390 -23.42 10.17 19.83
CA TYR A 390 -22.92 9.01 19.08
C TYR A 390 -24.04 8.11 18.54
N GLY A 391 -24.36 8.22 17.25
CA GLY A 391 -25.31 7.36 16.53
C GLY A 391 -26.63 8.05 16.20
N GLU A 392 -26.92 9.21 16.78
CA GLU A 392 -28.11 10.02 16.49
C GLU A 392 -28.15 10.51 15.04
N GLU A 393 -27.01 10.89 14.48
CA GLU A 393 -26.86 11.32 13.10
C GLU A 393 -27.01 10.14 12.15
N VAL A 394 -26.52 8.96 12.55
CA VAL A 394 -26.70 7.71 11.80
C VAL A 394 -28.17 7.34 11.75
N ASP A 395 -28.87 7.36 12.88
CA ASP A 395 -30.31 7.08 12.95
C ASP A 395 -31.11 8.06 12.07
N TRP A 396 -30.82 9.35 12.17
CA TRP A 396 -31.48 10.37 11.35
C TRP A 396 -31.24 10.13 9.86
N CYS A 397 -29.98 9.88 9.47
CA CYS A 397 -29.61 9.58 8.10
C CYS A 397 -30.31 8.31 7.57
N GLN A 398 -30.39 7.25 8.38
CA GLN A 398 -31.07 6.02 7.99
C GLN A 398 -32.59 6.22 7.86
N ARG A 399 -33.22 7.04 8.72
CA ARG A 399 -34.63 7.43 8.57
C ARG A 399 -34.85 8.23 7.29
N ALA A 400 -34.01 9.21 6.99
CA ALA A 400 -34.09 9.99 5.76
C ALA A 400 -33.89 9.12 4.51
N ARG A 401 -32.99 8.13 4.58
CA ARG A 401 -32.77 7.17 3.48
C ARG A 401 -33.99 6.31 3.19
N ARG A 402 -34.79 5.95 4.20
CA ARG A 402 -36.09 5.26 4.02
C ARG A 402 -37.12 6.12 3.29
N LEU A 403 -36.98 7.46 3.35
CA LEU A 403 -37.78 8.42 2.58
C LEU A 403 -37.19 8.73 1.19
N GLY A 404 -36.17 7.98 0.75
CA GLY A 404 -35.50 8.21 -0.54
C GLY A 404 -34.36 9.24 -0.50
N GLY A 405 -34.00 9.73 0.69
CA GLY A 405 -32.91 10.68 0.89
C GLY A 405 -31.52 10.08 0.62
N LYS A 406 -30.65 10.86 -0.02
CA LYS A 406 -29.24 10.55 -0.26
C LYS A 406 -28.34 11.38 0.65
N HIS A 407 -27.25 10.80 1.11
CA HIS A 407 -26.22 11.50 1.90
C HIS A 407 -24.99 11.61 1.02
N VAL A 408 -24.44 12.81 0.84
CA VAL A 408 -23.34 13.01 -0.11
C VAL A 408 -22.18 13.79 0.51
N CYS A 409 -21.00 13.62 -0.04
CA CYS A 409 -19.84 14.44 0.30
C CYS A 409 -19.85 15.74 -0.52
N ALA A 410 -19.33 16.84 0.05
CA ALA A 410 -18.87 18.00 -0.71
C ALA A 410 -17.37 17.83 -1.02
N PRO A 411 -16.98 17.31 -2.19
CA PRO A 411 -15.57 16.97 -2.48
C PRO A 411 -14.68 18.21 -2.57
N ASN A 412 -15.27 19.37 -2.89
CA ASN A 412 -14.58 20.64 -3.04
C ASN A 412 -14.53 21.47 -1.74
N LEU A 413 -14.77 20.86 -0.58
CA LEU A 413 -14.74 21.51 0.71
C LEU A 413 -14.04 20.63 1.74
N PHE A 414 -13.04 21.20 2.42
CA PHE A 414 -12.38 20.59 3.56
C PHE A 414 -12.63 21.44 4.82
N VAL A 415 -13.10 20.82 5.90
CA VAL A 415 -13.30 21.51 7.19
C VAL A 415 -12.45 20.82 8.25
N GLU A 416 -11.59 21.59 8.91
CA GLU A 416 -10.78 21.09 10.02
C GLU A 416 -11.66 20.92 11.27
N HIS A 417 -11.55 19.76 11.90
CA HIS A 417 -12.23 19.42 13.15
C HIS A 417 -11.19 19.33 14.27
N ARG A 418 -11.19 20.32 15.17
CA ARG A 418 -10.26 20.43 16.31
C ARG A 418 -10.86 19.81 17.58
N GLY A 419 -11.18 18.52 17.55
CA GLY A 419 -12.06 17.94 18.56
C GLY A 419 -11.74 16.52 19.00
N GLY A 420 -11.31 16.39 20.25
CA GLY A 420 -11.25 15.12 21.00
C GLY A 420 -11.33 15.29 22.53
N GLN A 421 -11.61 16.50 23.02
CA GLN A 421 -11.50 16.86 24.45
C GLN A 421 -12.81 16.80 25.24
N SER A 422 -13.94 16.50 24.60
CA SER A 422 -15.21 16.39 25.29
C SER A 422 -15.49 14.91 25.57
N PHE A 423 -15.59 14.56 26.85
CA PHE A 423 -15.86 13.23 27.44
C PHE A 423 -14.63 12.34 27.69
N GLY A 424 -14.51 11.85 28.93
CA GLY A 424 -13.47 10.91 29.35
C GLY A 424 -13.42 9.70 28.42
N THR A 425 -12.21 9.29 28.04
CA THR A 425 -11.94 8.28 27.01
C THR A 425 -12.70 6.97 27.22
N ASP A 426 -12.95 6.57 28.47
CA ASP A 426 -13.65 5.31 28.78
C ASP A 426 -15.18 5.44 28.78
N GLU A 427 -15.74 6.53 29.29
CA GLU A 427 -17.19 6.80 29.23
C GLU A 427 -17.64 6.95 27.77
N LYS A 428 -16.86 7.71 26.97
CA LYS A 428 -17.05 7.88 25.54
C LYS A 428 -17.05 6.54 24.80
N ARG A 429 -16.07 5.66 25.07
CA ARG A 429 -16.01 4.32 24.46
C ARG A 429 -17.22 3.46 24.80
N ARG A 430 -17.69 3.50 26.06
CA ARG A 430 -18.88 2.75 26.50
C ARG A 430 -20.16 3.25 25.83
N LEU A 431 -20.32 4.57 25.72
CA LEU A 431 -21.45 5.19 25.01
C LEU A 431 -21.46 4.80 23.53
N ILE A 432 -20.31 4.90 22.84
CA ILE A 432 -20.16 4.48 21.45
C ILE A 432 -20.52 3.00 21.28
N ALA A 433 -20.00 2.11 22.14
CA ALA A 433 -20.32 0.68 22.07
C ALA A 433 -21.83 0.41 22.25
N THR A 434 -22.44 1.03 23.26
CA THR A 434 -23.87 0.87 23.56
C THR A 434 -24.76 1.35 22.42
N ASN A 435 -24.45 2.53 21.86
CA ASN A 435 -25.22 3.12 20.79
C ASN A 435 -24.99 2.41 19.44
N ASN A 436 -23.80 1.88 19.20
CA ASN A 436 -23.55 1.03 18.04
C ASN A 436 -24.40 -0.25 18.07
N GLU A 437 -24.56 -0.90 19.23
CA GLU A 437 -25.48 -2.03 19.34
C GLU A 437 -26.92 -1.64 19.01
N LEU A 438 -27.36 -0.45 19.42
CA LEU A 438 -28.69 0.06 19.08
C LEU A 438 -28.83 0.28 17.57
N ILE A 439 -27.81 0.84 16.92
CA ILE A 439 -27.77 1.01 15.45
C ILE A 439 -27.81 -0.34 14.75
N THR A 440 -26.97 -1.31 15.13
CA THR A 440 -26.96 -2.65 14.54
C THR A 440 -28.33 -3.33 14.68
N LYS A 441 -29.01 -3.16 15.83
CA LYS A 441 -30.37 -3.69 16.05
C LYS A 441 -31.41 -3.00 15.14
N ARG A 442 -31.36 -1.67 15.00
CA ARG A 442 -32.34 -0.89 14.19
C ARG A 442 -32.11 -1.00 12.68
N TYR A 443 -30.84 -1.12 12.28
CA TYR A 443 -30.39 -1.05 10.89
C TYR A 443 -29.38 -2.18 10.58
N PRO A 444 -29.81 -3.45 10.50
CA PRO A 444 -28.90 -4.59 10.36
C PRO A 444 -27.99 -4.58 9.11
N LYS A 445 -28.33 -3.79 8.09
CA LYS A 445 -27.53 -3.65 6.86
C LYS A 445 -26.49 -2.52 6.93
N TYR A 446 -26.59 -1.63 7.91
CA TYR A 446 -25.77 -0.41 7.97
C TYR A 446 -24.28 -0.73 8.02
N ASP A 447 -23.87 -1.65 8.89
CA ASP A 447 -22.47 -2.05 9.03
C ASP A 447 -21.91 -2.60 7.71
N THR A 448 -22.70 -3.39 6.97
CA THR A 448 -22.29 -3.89 5.66
C THR A 448 -22.14 -2.77 4.63
N ASP A 449 -23.07 -1.80 4.63
CA ASP A 449 -23.00 -0.63 3.76
C ASP A 449 -21.75 0.23 4.06
N VAL A 450 -21.43 0.44 5.34
CA VAL A 450 -20.22 1.16 5.77
C VAL A 450 -18.95 0.42 5.33
N GLN A 451 -18.86 -0.89 5.58
CA GLN A 451 -17.71 -1.69 5.15
C GLN A 451 -17.58 -1.73 3.62
N ASN A 452 -18.70 -1.73 2.89
CA ASN A 452 -18.70 -1.60 1.43
C ASN A 452 -18.18 -0.24 0.98
N PHE A 453 -18.62 0.84 1.62
CA PHE A 453 -18.14 2.19 1.34
C PHE A 453 -16.64 2.29 1.59
N ILE A 454 -16.15 1.81 2.75
CA ILE A 454 -14.73 1.80 3.11
C ILE A 454 -13.90 1.01 2.09
N ARG A 455 -14.31 -0.23 1.79
CA ARG A 455 -13.61 -1.09 0.84
C ARG A 455 -13.64 -0.55 -0.59
N SER A 456 -14.70 0.18 -0.94
CA SER A 456 -14.84 0.75 -2.27
C SER A 456 -14.21 2.11 -2.43
N ASP A 457 -14.01 2.87 -1.34
CA ASP A 457 -13.58 4.26 -1.30
C ASP A 457 -14.02 5.04 -2.55
N PRO A 458 -15.33 5.31 -2.71
CA PRO A 458 -15.85 5.95 -3.92
C PRO A 458 -15.36 7.40 -4.08
N LEU A 459 -14.74 7.96 -3.04
CA LEU A 459 -14.14 9.29 -3.03
C LEU A 459 -12.60 9.23 -3.16
N GLN A 460 -12.07 8.14 -3.71
CA GLN A 460 -10.62 7.90 -3.78
C GLN A 460 -9.86 9.04 -4.48
N SER A 461 -10.42 9.65 -5.52
CA SER A 461 -9.75 10.71 -6.26
C SER A 461 -9.69 11.99 -5.45
N THR A 462 -10.82 12.39 -4.86
CA THR A 462 -10.89 13.50 -3.92
C THR A 462 -9.94 13.29 -2.74
N ARG A 463 -9.99 12.10 -2.12
CA ARG A 463 -9.19 11.77 -0.95
C ARG A 463 -7.69 11.79 -1.27
N LEU A 464 -7.27 11.23 -2.40
CA LEU A 464 -5.87 11.26 -2.83
C LEU A 464 -5.38 12.69 -3.08
N ALA A 465 -6.17 13.53 -3.76
CA ALA A 465 -5.82 14.93 -4.01
C ALA A 465 -5.62 15.71 -2.70
N LEU A 466 -6.57 15.58 -1.76
CA LEU A 466 -6.48 16.26 -0.47
C LEU A 466 -5.41 15.66 0.45
N ALA A 467 -5.15 14.35 0.35
CA ALA A 467 -4.06 13.71 1.08
C ALA A 467 -2.67 14.21 0.60
N LEU A 468 -2.51 14.44 -0.71
CA LEU A 468 -1.30 15.07 -1.26
C LEU A 468 -1.18 16.54 -0.82
N ALA A 469 -2.30 17.27 -0.71
CA ALA A 469 -2.31 18.61 -0.12
C ALA A 469 -1.96 18.60 1.38
N TRP A 470 -2.41 17.60 2.14
CA TRP A 470 -2.03 17.41 3.53
C TRP A 470 -0.53 17.13 3.69
N VAL A 471 0.06 16.31 2.83
CA VAL A 471 1.52 16.12 2.82
C VAL A 471 2.23 17.40 2.39
N GLY A 472 1.72 18.10 1.38
CA GLY A 472 2.27 19.36 0.89
C GLY A 472 2.18 20.53 1.88
N SER A 473 1.27 20.47 2.86
CA SER A 473 1.14 21.45 3.94
C SER A 473 2.07 21.18 5.13
N GLN A 474 2.86 20.10 5.09
CA GLN A 474 3.87 19.82 6.11
C GLN A 474 5.19 20.51 5.72
N GLU A 475 5.58 21.51 6.50
CA GLU A 475 6.83 22.25 6.27
C GLU A 475 8.07 21.57 6.92
N THR A 476 7.85 20.45 7.61
CA THR A 476 8.90 19.81 8.41
C THR A 476 9.91 19.02 7.58
N TYR A 477 9.59 18.67 6.33
CA TYR A 477 10.50 17.91 5.47
C TYR A 477 10.18 18.07 3.98
N THR A 478 11.18 17.74 3.15
CA THR A 478 11.02 17.69 1.69
C THR A 478 10.41 16.35 1.26
N VAL A 479 9.32 16.39 0.52
CA VAL A 479 8.58 15.18 0.11
C VAL A 479 9.32 14.46 -1.02
N SER A 480 9.67 13.20 -0.80
CA SER A 480 10.27 12.36 -1.84
C SER A 480 9.22 11.81 -2.80
N ILE A 481 9.43 12.03 -4.10
CA ILE A 481 8.61 11.52 -5.20
C ILE A 481 9.44 10.52 -6.00
N TYR A 482 9.12 9.23 -5.88
CA TYR A 482 9.83 8.14 -6.54
C TYR A 482 9.19 7.76 -7.86
N LEU A 483 9.96 7.63 -8.95
CA LEU A 483 9.52 6.95 -10.17
C LEU A 483 9.96 5.49 -10.15
N ALA A 484 9.01 4.57 -10.15
CA ALA A 484 9.25 3.14 -10.08
C ALA A 484 8.39 2.35 -11.07
N HIS A 485 8.62 1.05 -11.20
CA HIS A 485 7.80 0.19 -12.05
C HIS A 485 6.86 -0.70 -11.22
N SER A 486 5.84 -1.26 -11.85
CA SER A 486 4.81 -2.09 -11.20
C SER A 486 5.12 -3.61 -11.23
N MET A 487 6.32 -4.03 -11.65
CA MET A 487 6.62 -5.44 -11.95
C MET A 487 7.20 -6.22 -10.76
N GLY A 488 7.58 -5.55 -9.67
CA GLY A 488 8.25 -6.14 -8.52
C GLY A 488 9.73 -6.47 -8.78
N GLY A 489 10.35 -7.28 -7.91
CA GLY A 489 11.75 -7.69 -8.04
C GLY A 489 12.68 -6.92 -7.08
N GLY A 490 13.99 -6.95 -7.36
CA GLY A 490 15.02 -6.38 -6.47
C GLY A 490 14.93 -4.86 -6.30
N ALA A 491 14.65 -4.13 -7.39
CA ALA A 491 14.44 -2.68 -7.35
C ALA A 491 13.24 -2.30 -6.47
N GLU A 492 12.14 -3.04 -6.57
CA GLU A 492 10.96 -2.83 -5.72
C GLU A 492 11.24 -3.14 -4.26
N ALA A 493 11.92 -4.26 -3.97
CA ALA A 493 12.28 -4.61 -2.60
C ALA A 493 13.15 -3.53 -1.94
N TYR A 494 14.12 -2.98 -2.69
CA TYR A 494 14.92 -1.86 -2.24
C TYR A 494 14.09 -0.58 -2.02
N LEU A 495 13.19 -0.25 -2.95
CA LEU A 495 12.34 0.93 -2.82
C LEU A 495 11.48 0.86 -1.56
N GLN A 496 10.84 -0.29 -1.31
CA GLN A 496 10.03 -0.50 -0.11
C GLN A 496 10.87 -0.36 1.16
N ASP A 497 12.05 -0.97 1.20
CA ASP A 497 12.96 -0.85 2.34
C ASP A 497 13.45 0.59 2.54
N ARG A 498 13.81 1.30 1.46
CA ARG A 498 14.21 2.72 1.50
C ARG A 498 13.07 3.60 2.01
N ILE A 499 11.84 3.43 1.53
CA ILE A 499 10.67 4.16 2.01
C ILE A 499 10.42 3.87 3.49
N SER A 500 10.47 2.59 3.88
CA SER A 500 10.27 2.17 5.27
C SER A 500 11.28 2.81 6.21
N ARG A 501 12.57 2.76 5.86
CA ARG A 501 13.65 3.26 6.72
C ARG A 501 13.81 4.78 6.69
N LYS A 502 13.73 5.42 5.53
CA LYS A 502 13.98 6.87 5.39
C LYS A 502 12.77 7.72 5.72
N HIS A 503 11.55 7.20 5.55
CA HIS A 503 10.33 7.98 5.70
C HIS A 503 9.44 7.43 6.82
N LEU A 504 8.96 6.19 6.69
CA LEU A 504 7.93 5.67 7.60
C LEU A 504 8.42 5.51 9.04
N ALA A 505 9.68 5.07 9.22
CA ALA A 505 10.28 4.88 10.55
C ALA A 505 10.39 6.18 11.36
N ILE A 506 10.37 7.34 10.71
CA ILE A 506 10.41 8.67 11.34
C ILE A 506 9.08 9.42 11.20
N GLY A 507 8.00 8.72 10.85
CA GLY A 507 6.65 9.29 10.74
C GLY A 507 6.39 10.11 9.47
N GLN A 508 7.30 10.11 8.50
CA GLN A 508 7.15 10.86 7.25
C GLN A 508 6.45 10.04 6.17
N SER A 509 5.79 10.73 5.24
CA SER A 509 5.11 10.13 4.08
C SER A 509 5.91 10.34 2.79
N ALA A 510 5.75 9.42 1.84
CA ALA A 510 6.42 9.48 0.54
C ALA A 510 5.45 9.20 -0.61
N VAL A 511 5.76 9.73 -1.80
CA VAL A 511 4.96 9.54 -3.01
C VAL A 511 5.69 8.59 -3.96
N VAL A 512 4.97 7.66 -4.56
CA VAL A 512 5.47 6.76 -5.60
C VAL A 512 4.62 6.90 -6.85
N LEU A 513 5.26 7.26 -7.96
CA LEU A 513 4.69 7.29 -9.29
C LEU A 513 5.15 6.03 -10.03
N ARG A 514 4.23 5.07 -10.23
CA ARG A 514 4.56 3.80 -10.89
C ARG A 514 4.16 3.76 -12.35
N VAL A 515 5.03 3.15 -13.15
CA VAL A 515 4.83 2.86 -14.57
C VAL A 515 4.73 1.34 -14.83
N GLY A 516 4.40 0.95 -16.07
CA GLY A 516 4.22 -0.44 -16.48
C GLY A 516 2.97 -1.13 -15.92
N GLY A 517 2.00 -0.32 -15.49
CA GLY A 517 0.71 -0.76 -14.97
C GLY A 517 -0.39 -0.91 -16.04
N PRO A 518 -1.65 -1.13 -15.61
CA PRO A 518 -2.82 -1.11 -16.50
C PRO A 518 -3.04 0.24 -17.22
N MET A 519 -2.69 1.32 -16.54
CA MET A 519 -2.62 2.68 -17.08
C MET A 519 -1.17 3.14 -17.00
N ARG A 520 -0.85 4.21 -17.73
CA ARG A 520 0.51 4.73 -17.77
C ARG A 520 1.03 5.11 -16.38
N TRP A 521 0.22 5.85 -15.62
CA TRP A 521 0.60 6.35 -14.30
C TRP A 521 -0.25 5.71 -13.20
N ARG A 522 0.44 5.25 -12.17
CA ARG A 522 -0.16 4.91 -10.88
C ARG A 522 0.45 5.79 -9.81
N LEU A 523 -0.35 6.67 -9.24
CA LEU A 523 0.08 7.57 -8.18
C LEU A 523 -0.25 6.93 -6.84
N GLU A 524 0.75 6.79 -5.98
CA GLU A 524 0.62 6.22 -4.64
C GLU A 524 1.15 7.21 -3.61
N LEU A 525 0.38 7.43 -2.55
CA LEU A 525 0.85 8.10 -1.34
C LEU A 525 0.98 7.05 -0.24
N VAL A 526 2.21 6.87 0.25
CA VAL A 526 2.56 5.93 1.31
C VAL A 526 2.75 6.70 2.60
N THR A 527 1.94 6.39 3.61
CA THR A 527 1.98 7.02 4.94
C THR A 527 2.26 5.95 6.01
N PRO A 528 2.67 6.32 7.23
CA PRO A 528 2.84 5.37 8.35
C PRO A 528 1.56 4.57 8.69
N HIS A 529 0.38 5.11 8.34
CA HIS A 529 -0.92 4.54 8.67
C HIS A 529 -1.56 3.76 7.51
N GLY A 530 -0.95 3.78 6.32
CA GLY A 530 -1.46 3.08 5.14
C GLY A 530 -1.10 3.76 3.83
N THR A 531 -1.54 3.14 2.74
CA THR A 531 -1.29 3.62 1.37
C THR A 531 -2.61 3.89 0.66
N ILE A 532 -2.69 5.04 -0.01
CA ILE A 532 -3.77 5.38 -0.95
C ILE A 532 -3.17 5.49 -2.36
N SER A 533 -3.89 5.01 -3.37
CA SER A 533 -3.38 4.96 -4.74
C SER A 533 -4.47 5.05 -5.79
N GLY A 534 -4.15 5.65 -6.94
CA GLY A 534 -5.03 5.72 -8.10
C GLY A 534 -4.28 5.63 -9.42
N LEU A 535 -5.02 5.40 -10.50
CA LEU A 535 -4.53 5.22 -11.87
C LEU A 535 -5.01 6.35 -12.77
N ASN A 536 -4.14 6.84 -13.64
CA ASN A 536 -4.53 7.75 -14.71
C ASN A 536 -3.56 7.62 -15.91
N ASN A 537 -4.00 8.02 -17.11
CA ASN A 537 -3.13 8.05 -18.30
C ASN A 537 -2.52 9.44 -18.56
N SER A 538 -3.18 10.51 -18.10
CA SER A 538 -2.74 11.89 -18.31
C SER A 538 -1.63 12.28 -17.34
N PHE A 539 -0.52 12.77 -17.88
CA PHE A 539 0.55 13.33 -17.06
C PHE A 539 0.17 14.70 -16.46
N GLU A 540 -0.60 15.51 -17.19
CA GLU A 540 -1.11 16.80 -16.69
C GLU A 540 -1.95 16.60 -15.42
N TYR A 541 -2.79 15.57 -15.40
CA TYR A 541 -3.57 15.19 -14.23
C TYR A 541 -2.67 14.82 -13.02
N ILE A 542 -1.56 14.13 -13.27
CA ILE A 542 -0.57 13.83 -12.21
C ILE A 542 0.11 15.11 -11.72
N CYS A 543 0.42 16.06 -12.61
CA CYS A 543 0.95 17.37 -12.22
C CYS A 543 -0.04 18.15 -11.35
N ASP A 544 -1.33 18.16 -11.70
CA ASP A 544 -2.38 18.81 -10.90
C ASP A 544 -2.51 18.18 -9.50
N MET A 545 -2.47 16.84 -9.42
CA MET A 545 -2.45 16.11 -8.14
C MET A 545 -1.25 16.46 -7.26
N LEU A 546 -0.07 16.66 -7.87
CA LEU A 546 1.18 16.93 -7.14
C LEU A 546 1.44 18.42 -6.92
N ALA A 547 0.67 19.32 -7.54
CA ALA A 547 0.83 20.76 -7.44
C ALA A 547 0.83 21.33 -6.01
N PRO A 548 0.09 20.76 -5.03
CA PRO A 548 0.16 21.21 -3.63
C PRO A 548 1.53 21.00 -2.97
N ILE A 549 2.34 20.05 -3.44
CA ILE A 549 3.64 19.73 -2.84
C ILE A 549 4.70 20.70 -3.36
N LYS A 550 4.93 21.79 -2.60
CA LYS A 550 5.89 22.85 -2.97
C LYS A 550 7.34 22.49 -2.70
N GLN A 551 7.61 21.65 -1.72
CA GLN A 551 8.95 21.16 -1.39
C GLN A 551 9.05 19.69 -1.71
N ARG A 552 9.72 19.36 -2.81
CA ARG A 552 9.84 17.99 -3.31
C ARG A 552 11.26 17.65 -3.72
N GLN A 553 11.58 16.36 -3.67
CA GLN A 553 12.77 15.76 -4.26
C GLN A 553 12.31 14.67 -5.24
N ILE A 554 12.82 14.71 -6.46
CA ILE A 554 12.47 13.73 -7.50
C ILE A 554 13.51 12.62 -7.49
N ILE A 555 13.08 11.37 -7.42
CA ILE A 555 13.97 10.21 -7.34
C ILE A 555 13.60 9.22 -8.44
N TYR A 556 14.45 9.11 -9.46
CA TYR A 556 14.29 8.07 -10.47
C TYR A 556 14.80 6.74 -9.90
N SER A 557 13.94 5.72 -9.83
CA SER A 557 14.33 4.38 -9.42
C SER A 557 14.42 3.41 -10.61
N CYS A 558 13.35 3.30 -11.40
CA CYS A 558 13.31 2.40 -12.56
C CYS A 558 12.10 2.72 -13.44
N GLY A 559 12.35 2.90 -14.74
CA GLY A 559 11.31 3.18 -15.75
C GLY A 559 10.92 1.97 -16.62
N VAL A 560 11.46 0.79 -16.33
CA VAL A 560 11.26 -0.40 -17.17
C VAL A 560 9.79 -0.80 -17.24
N GLY A 561 9.31 -1.04 -18.45
CA GLY A 561 7.93 -1.44 -18.73
C GLY A 561 6.96 -0.30 -18.97
N ASP A 562 7.40 0.98 -18.94
CA ASP A 562 6.61 2.09 -19.43
C ASP A 562 6.33 1.94 -20.95
N ASN A 563 5.19 2.48 -21.40
CA ASN A 563 4.76 2.38 -22.78
C ASN A 563 5.37 3.48 -23.68
N ALA A 564 5.84 4.59 -23.11
CA ALA A 564 6.47 5.71 -23.83
C ALA A 564 7.74 6.21 -23.10
N PRO A 565 8.71 5.32 -22.83
CA PRO A 565 9.78 5.58 -21.88
C PRO A 565 10.73 6.72 -22.26
N VAL A 566 10.83 7.07 -23.55
CA VAL A 566 11.60 8.23 -24.04
C VAL A 566 11.11 9.57 -23.48
N THR A 567 9.85 9.63 -23.04
CA THR A 567 9.23 10.86 -22.50
C THR A 567 9.35 10.97 -20.97
N LEU A 568 9.83 9.91 -20.28
CA LEU A 568 10.01 9.93 -18.83
C LEU A 568 11.00 11.01 -18.34
N PRO A 569 12.15 11.24 -19.00
CA PRO A 569 13.06 12.33 -18.63
C PRO A 569 12.36 13.69 -18.58
N GLY A 570 11.60 14.04 -19.63
CA GLY A 570 10.83 15.29 -19.69
C GLY A 570 9.78 15.39 -18.60
N ALA A 571 9.08 14.29 -18.29
CA ALA A 571 8.11 14.24 -17.19
C ALA A 571 8.78 14.50 -15.82
N LEU A 572 9.93 13.87 -15.55
CA LEU A 572 10.67 14.07 -14.30
C LEU A 572 11.25 15.49 -14.19
N LEU A 573 11.74 16.05 -15.28
CA LEU A 573 12.19 17.44 -15.34
C LEU A 573 11.04 18.41 -15.08
N SER A 574 9.86 18.17 -15.65
CA SER A 574 8.65 18.97 -15.39
C SER A 574 8.25 18.90 -13.90
N LEU A 575 8.23 17.71 -13.30
CA LEU A 575 7.97 17.53 -11.86
C LEU A 575 9.02 18.21 -10.98
N SER A 576 10.26 18.28 -11.44
CA SER A 576 11.34 18.99 -10.73
C SER A 576 11.30 20.51 -10.91
N GLU A 577 10.39 21.03 -11.74
CA GLU A 577 10.40 22.41 -12.23
C GLU A 577 11.76 22.78 -12.86
N HIS A 578 12.20 21.93 -13.78
CA HIS A 578 13.45 22.06 -14.55
C HIS A 578 14.69 22.25 -13.67
N GLY A 579 14.81 21.42 -12.62
CA GLY A 579 15.97 21.41 -11.72
C GLY A 579 15.85 22.31 -10.49
N ARG A 580 14.74 23.05 -10.32
CA ARG A 580 14.48 23.80 -9.06
C ARG A 580 14.44 22.86 -7.85
N HIS A 581 13.84 21.69 -8.04
CA HIS A 581 13.81 20.63 -7.03
C HIS A 581 14.92 19.61 -7.28
N PRO A 582 15.60 19.13 -6.23
CA PRO A 582 16.70 18.19 -6.38
C PRO A 582 16.23 16.88 -7.05
N ILE A 583 17.03 16.41 -8.00
CA ILE A 583 16.82 15.14 -8.69
C ILE A 583 17.94 14.16 -8.29
N GLU A 584 17.56 12.94 -7.91
CA GLU A 584 18.45 11.80 -7.68
C GLU A 584 18.12 10.70 -8.68
N VAL A 585 19.14 10.19 -9.39
CA VAL A 585 18.98 9.07 -10.33
C VAL A 585 19.61 7.82 -9.73
N LEU A 586 18.81 6.80 -9.49
CA LEU A 586 19.25 5.50 -9.01
C LEU A 586 19.47 4.56 -10.19
N PHE A 587 20.70 4.06 -10.35
CA PHE A 587 21.03 3.09 -11.38
C PHE A 587 20.73 1.67 -10.90
N HIS A 588 19.44 1.34 -10.72
CA HIS A 588 19.00 -0.03 -10.44
C HIS A 588 19.09 -0.93 -11.68
N ASP A 589 19.16 -0.33 -12.85
CA ASP A 589 19.41 -0.95 -14.13
C ASP A 589 20.08 0.09 -15.05
N TYR A 590 20.38 -0.30 -16.29
CA TYR A 590 20.98 0.60 -17.28
C TYR A 590 19.96 1.20 -18.25
N PHE A 591 18.68 1.26 -17.87
CA PHE A 591 17.63 1.81 -18.74
C PHE A 591 17.90 3.28 -19.08
N VAL A 592 18.49 4.03 -18.15
CA VAL A 592 18.93 5.42 -18.38
C VAL A 592 19.94 5.51 -19.55
N LEU A 593 20.76 4.47 -19.74
CA LEU A 593 21.82 4.44 -20.78
C LEU A 593 21.31 3.89 -22.12
N SER A 594 20.39 2.93 -22.09
CA SER A 594 19.91 2.22 -23.28
C SER A 594 18.52 1.60 -23.06
N PRO A 595 17.67 1.51 -24.11
CA PRO A 595 16.43 0.73 -24.08
C PRO A 595 16.62 -0.72 -23.61
N SER A 596 17.78 -1.32 -23.89
CA SER A 596 18.18 -2.56 -23.21
C SER A 596 18.77 -2.23 -21.87
N TYR A 597 17.92 -2.28 -20.84
CA TYR A 597 18.30 -2.09 -19.44
C TYR A 597 19.38 -3.08 -18.97
N THR A 598 19.66 -4.13 -19.76
CA THR A 598 20.71 -5.12 -19.49
C THR A 598 22.03 -4.90 -20.23
N LEU A 599 22.07 -3.97 -21.19
CA LEU A 599 23.20 -3.75 -22.11
C LEU A 599 23.59 -4.98 -22.95
N LEU A 600 22.79 -6.05 -22.97
CA LEU A 600 22.98 -7.19 -23.86
C LEU A 600 22.46 -6.85 -25.26
N ASP A 601 23.24 -7.19 -26.29
CA ASP A 601 22.87 -7.05 -27.71
C ASP A 601 21.77 -8.05 -28.14
N GLY A 602 21.40 -8.03 -29.42
CA GLY A 602 20.41 -8.95 -30.00
C GLY A 602 20.78 -10.43 -29.92
N ASN A 603 22.06 -10.75 -29.72
CA ASN A 603 22.59 -12.10 -29.54
C ASN A 603 22.76 -12.49 -28.07
N GLY A 604 22.39 -11.59 -27.14
CA GLY A 604 22.53 -11.80 -25.69
C GLY A 604 23.97 -11.65 -25.19
N ILE A 605 24.83 -10.92 -25.90
CA ILE A 605 26.24 -10.69 -25.55
C ILE A 605 26.41 -9.26 -25.04
N TYR A 606 27.16 -9.11 -23.95
CA TYR A 606 27.59 -7.80 -23.48
C TYR A 606 28.85 -7.35 -24.24
N ARG A 607 28.73 -6.27 -25.04
CA ARG A 607 29.82 -5.69 -25.86
C ARG A 607 30.31 -4.34 -25.34
N GLY A 608 29.91 -3.96 -24.13
CA GLY A 608 30.20 -2.64 -23.56
C GLY A 608 29.02 -1.67 -23.69
N LEU A 609 29.32 -0.38 -23.71
CA LEU A 609 28.32 0.68 -23.81
C LEU A 609 27.79 0.82 -25.25
N PRO A 610 26.47 0.80 -25.46
CA PRO A 610 25.86 1.03 -26.77
C PRO A 610 26.21 2.41 -27.34
N ARG A 611 26.63 2.45 -28.61
CA ARG A 611 26.93 3.69 -29.35
C ARG A 611 25.99 3.86 -30.54
N PRO A 612 25.49 5.09 -30.81
CA PRO A 612 24.71 5.36 -32.02
C PRO A 612 25.47 4.98 -33.30
N GLY A 613 24.78 4.36 -34.26
CA GLY A 613 25.35 3.96 -35.55
C GLY A 613 26.12 2.63 -35.55
N ASP A 614 26.22 1.94 -34.41
CA ASP A 614 26.83 0.61 -34.32
C ASP A 614 25.83 -0.49 -34.74
N PRO A 615 26.14 -1.30 -35.78
CA PRO A 615 25.25 -2.37 -36.26
C PRO A 615 24.86 -3.38 -35.17
N ASP A 616 25.77 -3.67 -34.24
CA ASP A 616 25.52 -4.62 -33.13
C ASP A 616 24.47 -4.08 -32.15
N HIS A 617 24.18 -2.77 -32.21
CA HIS A 617 23.31 -2.04 -31.30
C HIS A 617 22.01 -1.53 -31.96
N GLU A 618 21.79 -1.78 -33.26
CA GLU A 618 20.57 -1.38 -34.01
C GLU A 618 19.26 -2.01 -33.47
N HIS A 619 19.38 -3.06 -32.66
CA HIS A 619 18.29 -3.77 -32.01
C HIS A 619 17.74 -3.06 -30.75
N PHE A 620 18.46 -2.06 -30.21
CA PHE A 620 17.97 -1.24 -29.11
C PHE A 620 16.88 -0.28 -29.57
N SER A 621 15.67 -0.81 -29.70
CA SER A 621 14.49 -0.05 -30.09
C SER A 621 13.58 0.15 -28.89
N ALA A 622 13.40 1.41 -28.50
CA ALA A 622 12.26 1.82 -27.70
C ALA A 622 11.12 2.26 -28.64
N LYS A 623 9.91 2.31 -28.10
CA LYS A 623 8.78 2.94 -28.78
C LYS A 623 8.46 4.27 -28.12
N ASP A 624 8.03 5.24 -28.92
CA ASP A 624 7.46 6.48 -28.44
C ASP A 624 5.96 6.32 -28.09
N GLN A 625 5.29 7.42 -27.77
CA GLN A 625 3.86 7.43 -27.45
C GLN A 625 2.93 7.04 -28.61
N ASN A 626 3.41 7.16 -29.85
CA ASN A 626 2.69 6.79 -31.08
C ASN A 626 3.03 5.36 -31.54
N GLY A 627 3.97 4.69 -30.85
CA GLY A 627 4.44 3.36 -31.18
C GLY A 627 5.59 3.34 -32.22
N GLU A 628 6.12 4.51 -32.59
CA GLU A 628 7.23 4.67 -33.52
C GLU A 628 8.56 4.30 -32.86
N LYS A 629 9.50 3.76 -33.67
CA LYS A 629 10.81 3.33 -33.18
C LYS A 629 11.67 4.55 -32.87
N VAL A 630 12.12 4.65 -31.62
CA VAL A 630 13.07 5.67 -31.15
C VAL A 630 14.50 5.15 -31.37
N THR A 631 15.36 5.98 -31.95
CA THR A 631 16.79 5.66 -32.13
C THR A 631 17.56 5.76 -30.81
N LEU A 632 18.69 5.06 -30.71
CA LEU A 632 19.54 5.12 -29.52
C LEU A 632 20.07 6.55 -29.25
N GLU A 633 20.37 7.32 -30.30
CA GLU A 633 20.80 8.72 -30.19
C GLU A 633 19.74 9.60 -29.53
N VAL A 634 18.49 9.50 -29.97
CA VAL A 634 17.37 10.25 -29.37
C VAL A 634 17.17 9.80 -27.93
N TRP A 635 17.25 8.49 -27.65
CA TRP A 635 17.16 7.96 -26.30
C TRP A 635 18.20 8.59 -25.37
N GLN A 636 19.48 8.47 -25.73
CA GLN A 636 20.60 8.97 -24.95
C GLN A 636 20.51 10.48 -24.76
N THR A 637 20.11 11.23 -25.80
CA THR A 637 19.89 12.68 -25.72
C THR A 637 18.83 13.03 -24.68
N GLN A 638 17.67 12.37 -24.71
CA GLN A 638 16.57 12.67 -23.78
C GLN A 638 16.93 12.31 -22.32
N TRP A 639 17.58 11.16 -22.10
CA TRP A 639 18.00 10.76 -20.76
C TRP A 639 19.17 11.60 -20.22
N HIS A 640 20.06 12.06 -21.09
CA HIS A 640 21.14 12.97 -20.70
C HIS A 640 20.58 14.27 -20.10
N LEU A 641 19.49 14.84 -20.65
CA LEU A 641 18.84 16.02 -20.06
C LEU A 641 18.48 15.84 -18.57
N LEU A 642 17.97 14.65 -18.21
CA LEU A 642 17.66 14.33 -16.81
C LEU A 642 18.93 14.15 -15.97
N VAL A 643 19.94 13.45 -16.51
CA VAL A 643 21.21 13.17 -15.84
C VAL A 643 21.99 14.46 -15.57
N SER A 644 22.06 15.37 -16.54
CA SER A 644 22.75 16.65 -16.38
C SER A 644 22.05 17.53 -15.35
N ALA A 645 20.71 17.51 -15.29
CA ALA A 645 19.93 18.20 -14.26
C ALA A 645 19.98 17.52 -12.87
N ALA A 646 20.43 16.27 -12.79
CA ALA A 646 20.49 15.54 -11.53
C ALA A 646 21.56 16.11 -10.61
N LYS A 647 21.24 16.17 -9.31
CA LYS A 647 22.20 16.54 -8.26
C LYS A 647 23.09 15.36 -7.89
N THR A 648 22.58 14.13 -7.99
CA THR A 648 23.29 12.93 -7.57
C THR A 648 22.92 11.74 -8.45
N LEU A 649 23.94 11.01 -8.89
CA LEU A 649 23.83 9.75 -9.64
C LEU A 649 24.24 8.61 -8.72
N THR A 650 23.28 7.90 -8.13
CA THR A 650 23.57 6.82 -7.18
C THR A 650 23.74 5.49 -7.92
N VAL A 651 24.92 4.89 -7.76
CA VAL A 651 25.27 3.57 -8.29
C VAL A 651 25.60 2.62 -7.14
N PHE A 652 25.50 1.30 -7.38
CA PHE A 652 25.58 0.30 -6.30
C PHE A 652 26.84 -0.57 -6.36
N SER A 653 27.74 -0.31 -7.31
CA SER A 653 29.02 -1.03 -7.48
C SER A 653 30.08 -0.16 -8.17
N ARG A 654 31.36 -0.54 -8.07
CA ARG A 654 32.46 0.17 -8.75
C ARG A 654 32.38 -0.04 -10.26
N ASN A 655 31.95 -1.22 -10.70
CA ASN A 655 31.74 -1.52 -12.11
C ASN A 655 30.63 -0.65 -12.70
N SER A 656 29.50 -0.51 -12.00
CA SER A 656 28.43 0.41 -12.42
C SER A 656 28.90 1.86 -12.48
N ALA A 657 29.72 2.31 -11.52
CA ALA A 657 30.31 3.65 -11.55
C ALA A 657 31.15 3.88 -12.82
N LYS A 658 31.99 2.91 -13.20
CA LYS A 658 32.80 2.98 -14.43
C LYS A 658 31.93 3.05 -15.69
N ILE A 659 30.90 2.21 -15.78
CA ILE A 659 29.97 2.19 -16.92
C ILE A 659 29.22 3.52 -17.02
N VAL A 660 28.71 4.06 -15.90
CA VAL A 660 27.98 5.33 -15.89
C VAL A 660 28.90 6.51 -16.22
N ALA A 661 30.11 6.55 -15.65
CA ALA A 661 31.10 7.59 -15.95
C ALA A 661 31.56 7.57 -17.42
N ALA A 662 31.65 6.38 -18.03
CA ALA A 662 31.97 6.26 -19.45
C ALA A 662 30.81 6.70 -20.36
N ALA A 663 29.56 6.60 -19.90
CA ALA A 663 28.39 7.09 -20.63
C ALA A 663 28.16 8.60 -20.46
N TYR A 664 28.46 9.15 -19.28
CA TYR A 664 28.29 10.55 -18.91
C TYR A 664 29.59 11.11 -18.28
N PRO A 665 30.61 11.40 -19.10
CA PRO A 665 31.92 11.81 -18.60
C PRO A 665 31.89 13.19 -17.94
N GLU A 666 31.01 14.10 -18.37
CA GLU A 666 30.90 15.46 -17.83
C GLU A 666 30.22 15.49 -16.44
N GLU A 667 29.56 14.40 -16.06
CA GLU A 667 28.79 14.24 -14.82
C GLU A 667 29.41 13.22 -13.86
N ALA A 668 30.66 12.83 -14.12
CA ALA A 668 31.37 11.84 -13.31
C ALA A 668 31.54 12.30 -11.85
N ASP A 669 31.60 13.61 -11.59
CA ASP A 669 31.66 14.22 -10.25
C ASP A 669 30.37 14.04 -9.44
N LYS A 670 29.23 13.80 -10.11
CA LYS A 670 27.92 13.56 -9.48
C LYS A 670 27.71 12.11 -9.07
N ILE A 671 28.61 11.19 -9.42
CA ILE A 671 28.46 9.76 -9.17
C ILE A 671 28.78 9.43 -7.71
N PHE A 672 27.78 8.89 -7.02
CA PHE A 672 27.89 8.44 -5.64
C PHE A 672 27.71 6.92 -5.56
N ILE A 673 28.74 6.20 -5.09
CA ILE A 673 28.68 4.76 -4.90
C ILE A 673 28.07 4.47 -3.52
N ASN A 674 26.89 3.86 -3.49
CA ASN A 674 26.19 3.46 -2.28
C ASN A 674 25.83 1.97 -2.35
N PRO A 675 26.74 1.06 -1.98
CA PRO A 675 26.47 -0.38 -2.07
C PRO A 675 25.25 -0.79 -1.27
N HIS A 676 24.46 -1.73 -1.80
CA HIS A 676 23.32 -2.27 -1.06
C HIS A 676 23.77 -3.11 0.14
N THR A 677 22.95 -3.08 1.18
CA THR A 677 23.07 -3.96 2.34
C THR A 677 22.19 -5.18 2.17
N MET A 678 22.63 -6.30 2.75
CA MET A 678 21.84 -7.54 2.77
C MET A 678 20.52 -7.30 3.51
N LEU A 679 19.40 -7.66 2.87
CA LEU A 679 18.06 -7.51 3.44
C LEU A 679 17.80 -8.47 4.61
N HIS A 680 18.47 -9.63 4.59
CA HIS A 680 18.32 -10.68 5.58
C HIS A 680 19.67 -11.31 5.93
N PRO A 681 19.87 -11.75 7.19
CA PRO A 681 21.06 -12.51 7.57
C PRO A 681 21.07 -13.85 6.83
N VAL A 682 22.25 -14.22 6.31
CA VAL A 682 22.45 -15.49 5.61
C VAL A 682 23.25 -16.43 6.52
N PRO A 683 22.77 -17.66 6.77
CA PRO A 683 23.49 -18.64 7.57
C PRO A 683 24.75 -19.14 6.87
N ARG A 684 25.84 -19.31 7.62
CA ARG A 684 27.05 -19.98 7.12
C ARG A 684 26.82 -21.48 6.96
N LEU A 685 27.37 -22.03 5.89
CA LEU A 685 27.32 -23.45 5.57
C LEU A 685 28.57 -24.17 6.06
N PRO A 686 28.48 -25.44 6.45
CA PRO A 686 29.64 -26.24 6.78
C PRO A 686 30.55 -26.39 5.56
N VAL A 687 31.87 -26.35 5.78
CA VAL A 687 32.87 -26.55 4.72
C VAL A 687 32.69 -27.97 4.13
N PRO A 688 32.58 -28.12 2.81
CA PRO A 688 32.40 -29.43 2.20
C PRO A 688 33.64 -30.30 2.39
N ASN A 689 33.46 -31.61 2.54
CA ASN A 689 34.57 -32.56 2.55
C ASN A 689 35.32 -32.48 1.20
N PRO A 690 36.65 -32.26 1.18
CA PRO A 690 37.45 -32.20 -0.06
C PRO A 690 37.29 -33.42 -0.98
N GLU A 691 37.00 -34.60 -0.42
CA GLU A 691 36.82 -35.85 -1.16
C GLU A 691 35.38 -36.07 -1.67
N ALA A 692 34.43 -35.21 -1.27
CA ALA A 692 33.04 -35.33 -1.71
C ALA A 692 32.90 -35.04 -3.22
N LYS A 693 31.98 -35.76 -3.86
CA LYS A 693 31.60 -35.49 -5.26
C LYS A 693 31.14 -34.04 -5.39
N ARG A 694 31.76 -33.28 -6.32
CA ARG A 694 31.48 -31.86 -6.52
C ARG A 694 30.05 -31.63 -7.00
N VAL A 695 29.34 -30.75 -6.29
CA VAL A 695 27.98 -30.31 -6.63
C VAL A 695 27.94 -28.80 -6.66
N ILE A 696 27.71 -28.23 -7.84
CA ILE A 696 27.62 -26.79 -8.03
C ILE A 696 26.15 -26.37 -7.93
N GLY A 697 25.86 -25.54 -6.93
CA GLY A 697 24.59 -24.87 -6.75
C GLY A 697 24.49 -23.60 -7.59
N ILE A 698 23.45 -23.45 -8.39
CA ILE A 698 23.18 -22.24 -9.17
C ILE A 698 22.06 -21.47 -8.46
N LEU A 699 22.38 -20.32 -7.88
CA LEU A 699 21.47 -19.60 -7.00
C LEU A 699 20.72 -18.47 -7.72
N GLY A 700 19.40 -18.43 -7.54
CA GLY A 700 18.52 -17.37 -8.04
C GLY A 700 17.57 -17.81 -9.16
N ASP A 701 16.65 -16.91 -9.52
CA ASP A 701 15.81 -17.08 -10.70
C ASP A 701 16.63 -16.84 -11.98
N ILE A 702 16.87 -17.89 -12.76
CA ILE A 702 17.79 -17.92 -13.91
C ILE A 702 17.01 -17.72 -15.23
N GLY A 703 16.94 -16.47 -15.68
CA GLY A 703 16.47 -16.07 -17.01
C GLY A 703 17.58 -16.09 -18.07
N ALA A 704 17.25 -15.74 -19.31
CA ALA A 704 18.20 -15.61 -20.42
C ALA A 704 19.40 -14.72 -20.05
N GLN A 705 19.13 -13.50 -19.57
CA GLN A 705 20.12 -12.51 -19.14
C GLN A 705 20.92 -12.94 -17.90
N LYS A 706 20.37 -13.86 -17.10
CA LYS A 706 21.04 -14.44 -15.93
C LYS A 706 21.76 -15.75 -16.26
N GLY A 707 21.99 -16.05 -17.54
CA GLY A 707 22.82 -17.17 -17.96
C GLY A 707 22.09 -18.51 -18.17
N ALA A 708 20.78 -18.53 -18.37
CA ALA A 708 20.06 -19.78 -18.66
C ALA A 708 20.66 -20.54 -19.86
N GLY A 709 21.03 -19.82 -20.92
CA GLY A 709 21.72 -20.38 -22.09
C GLY A 709 23.11 -20.93 -21.76
N VAL A 710 23.87 -20.22 -20.92
CA VAL A 710 25.19 -20.67 -20.44
C VAL A 710 25.06 -21.98 -19.65
N ILE A 711 24.11 -22.06 -18.73
CA ILE A 711 23.87 -23.27 -17.95
C ILE A 711 23.44 -24.45 -18.83
N ALA A 712 22.54 -24.21 -19.80
CA ALA A 712 22.11 -25.25 -20.73
C ALA A 712 23.28 -25.78 -21.59
N TYR A 713 24.23 -24.91 -21.96
CA TYR A 713 25.42 -25.26 -22.73
C TYR A 713 26.41 -26.11 -21.91
N ILE A 714 26.77 -25.67 -20.69
CA ILE A 714 27.79 -26.36 -19.87
C ILE A 714 27.27 -27.65 -19.22
N ALA A 715 25.95 -27.80 -19.12
CA ALA A 715 25.29 -28.92 -18.46
C ALA A 715 25.79 -30.31 -18.90
N ARG A 716 25.92 -30.54 -20.22
CA ARG A 716 26.40 -31.83 -20.75
C ARG A 716 27.89 -32.04 -20.49
N PRO A 717 28.80 -31.10 -20.83
CA PRO A 717 30.21 -31.23 -20.49
C PRO A 717 30.47 -31.49 -19.00
N MET A 718 29.75 -30.82 -18.09
CA MET A 718 29.93 -30.98 -16.64
C MET A 718 29.52 -32.37 -16.15
N ALA A 719 28.46 -32.95 -16.71
CA ALA A 719 28.06 -34.31 -16.40
C ALA A 719 29.14 -35.34 -16.79
N LEU A 720 29.86 -35.12 -17.90
CA LEU A 720 30.94 -36.01 -18.37
C LEU A 720 32.17 -36.00 -17.44
N VAL A 721 32.41 -34.89 -16.72
CA VAL A 721 33.50 -34.77 -15.73
C VAL A 721 33.01 -35.04 -14.29
N ASN A 722 31.87 -35.70 -14.13
CA ASN A 722 31.28 -36.13 -12.86
C ASN A 722 30.90 -34.99 -11.89
N VAL A 723 30.64 -33.79 -12.42
CA VAL A 723 30.13 -32.64 -11.65
C VAL A 723 28.61 -32.56 -11.75
N ARG A 724 27.93 -32.46 -10.61
CA ARG A 724 26.47 -32.33 -10.57
C ARG A 724 26.07 -30.85 -10.49
N LEU A 725 25.12 -30.43 -11.33
CA LEU A 725 24.54 -29.09 -11.26
C LEU A 725 23.15 -29.14 -10.61
N VAL A 726 22.88 -28.20 -9.70
CA VAL A 726 21.59 -28.05 -9.02
C VAL A 726 21.16 -26.59 -9.06
N ILE A 727 19.98 -26.31 -9.62
CA ILE A 727 19.44 -24.95 -9.73
C ILE A 727 18.50 -24.69 -8.55
N ILE A 728 18.78 -23.62 -7.80
CA ILE A 728 18.02 -23.17 -6.62
C ILE A 728 17.38 -21.83 -6.96
N GLY A 729 16.16 -21.95 -7.48
CA GLY A 729 15.37 -20.86 -8.05
C GLY A 729 14.57 -21.37 -9.26
N ASN A 730 13.82 -20.48 -9.89
CA ASN A 730 13.13 -20.78 -11.13
C ASN A 730 14.11 -20.75 -12.31
N PHE A 731 13.92 -21.64 -13.28
CA PHE A 731 14.71 -21.68 -14.50
C PHE A 731 13.84 -21.38 -15.71
N ASP A 732 14.35 -20.61 -16.66
CA ASP A 732 13.63 -20.27 -17.88
C ASP A 732 13.34 -21.53 -18.73
N PRO A 733 12.06 -21.90 -18.92
CA PRO A 733 11.69 -23.12 -19.63
C PRO A 733 11.95 -23.07 -21.14
N SER A 734 12.33 -21.92 -21.71
CA SER A 734 12.72 -21.82 -23.12
C SER A 734 14.06 -22.51 -23.40
N PHE A 735 14.91 -22.68 -22.39
CA PHE A 735 16.19 -23.38 -22.50
C PHE A 735 16.03 -24.84 -22.07
N ARG A 736 16.50 -25.77 -22.92
CA ARG A 736 16.40 -27.22 -22.64
C ARG A 736 17.57 -27.66 -21.75
N LEU A 737 17.25 -28.17 -20.56
CA LEU A 737 18.22 -28.83 -19.69
C LEU A 737 18.31 -30.33 -20.01
N PRO A 738 19.52 -30.93 -20.00
CA PRO A 738 19.71 -32.37 -20.04
C PRO A 738 19.00 -33.13 -18.90
N THR A 739 18.66 -34.39 -19.15
CA THR A 739 18.15 -35.31 -18.12
C THR A 739 19.19 -35.48 -17.00
N GLY A 740 18.81 -35.19 -15.75
CA GLY A 740 19.67 -35.34 -14.57
C GLY A 740 19.97 -34.05 -13.81
N ILE A 741 19.71 -32.87 -14.38
CA ILE A 741 19.81 -31.60 -13.64
C ILE A 741 18.59 -31.41 -12.75
N THR A 742 18.83 -31.07 -11.49
CA THR A 742 17.78 -30.82 -10.50
C THR A 742 17.44 -29.34 -10.48
N VAL A 743 16.16 -29.00 -10.67
CA VAL A 743 15.62 -27.64 -10.45
C VAL A 743 14.76 -27.68 -9.19
N HIS A 744 15.22 -27.00 -8.14
CA HIS A 744 14.53 -26.94 -6.85
C HIS A 744 13.27 -26.07 -6.91
N GLY A 745 13.34 -24.92 -7.58
CA GLY A 745 12.31 -23.88 -7.56
C GLY A 745 12.61 -22.78 -6.54
N SER A 746 11.62 -21.92 -6.26
CA SER A 746 11.75 -20.82 -5.30
C SER A 746 12.22 -21.28 -3.92
N TYR A 747 13.06 -20.48 -3.27
CA TYR A 747 13.64 -20.74 -1.95
C TYR A 747 13.41 -19.56 -1.02
N LYS A 748 13.49 -19.79 0.30
CA LYS A 748 13.71 -18.74 1.30
C LYS A 748 15.18 -18.77 1.73
N ILE A 749 15.74 -17.60 2.05
CA ILE A 749 17.15 -17.48 2.49
C ILE A 749 17.41 -18.36 3.73
N SER A 750 16.45 -18.47 4.64
CA SER A 750 16.51 -19.34 5.83
C SER A 750 16.72 -20.82 5.51
N ASP A 751 16.31 -21.26 4.33
CA ASP A 751 16.28 -22.68 3.96
C ASP A 751 17.59 -23.09 3.25
N LEU A 752 18.46 -22.14 2.91
CA LEU A 752 19.72 -22.38 2.22
C LEU A 752 20.59 -23.45 2.89
N PRO A 753 20.72 -23.55 4.23
CA PRO A 753 21.47 -24.63 4.87
C PRO A 753 20.93 -26.02 4.60
N GLN A 754 19.60 -26.16 4.68
CA GLN A 754 18.94 -27.44 4.46
C GLN A 754 19.01 -27.83 2.99
N ILE A 755 18.83 -26.86 2.09
CA ILE A 755 18.93 -27.06 0.64
C ILE A 755 20.36 -27.47 0.27
N ALA A 756 21.36 -26.75 0.77
CA ALA A 756 22.77 -27.05 0.50
C ALA A 756 23.16 -28.44 1.02
N SER A 757 22.78 -28.79 2.25
CA SER A 757 23.02 -30.11 2.81
C SER A 757 22.30 -31.22 2.04
N ARG A 758 21.02 -31.03 1.69
CA ARG A 758 20.21 -31.99 0.94
C ARG A 758 20.83 -32.37 -0.40
N TYR A 759 21.38 -31.39 -1.11
CA TYR A 759 21.97 -31.62 -2.43
C TYR A 759 23.48 -31.84 -2.39
N GLY A 760 24.12 -31.67 -1.23
CA GLY A 760 25.56 -31.78 -1.05
C GLY A 760 26.33 -30.67 -1.76
N ILE A 761 25.82 -29.44 -1.74
CA ILE A 761 26.40 -28.30 -2.47
C ILE A 761 27.79 -28.00 -1.95
N THR A 762 28.76 -28.02 -2.86
CA THR A 762 30.17 -27.75 -2.56
C THR A 762 30.59 -26.36 -2.98
N ASP A 763 30.01 -25.85 -4.07
CA ASP A 763 30.39 -24.58 -4.70
C ASP A 763 29.12 -23.88 -5.22
N TRP A 764 29.12 -22.55 -5.24
CA TRP A 764 28.07 -21.75 -5.87
C TRP A 764 28.51 -21.22 -7.23
N LEU A 765 27.54 -21.07 -8.13
CA LEU A 765 27.71 -20.44 -9.43
C LEU A 765 26.64 -19.37 -9.64
N ILE A 766 27.07 -18.15 -9.97
CA ILE A 766 26.25 -17.05 -10.43
C ILE A 766 26.54 -16.80 -11.92
N PRO A 767 25.73 -17.36 -12.84
CA PRO A 767 26.05 -17.38 -14.27
C PRO A 767 25.58 -16.11 -15.01
N SER A 768 25.43 -14.99 -14.31
CA SER A 768 24.86 -13.77 -14.90
C SER A 768 25.77 -13.17 -15.97
N ILE A 769 25.27 -13.05 -17.20
CA ILE A 769 26.04 -12.67 -18.40
C ILE A 769 25.93 -11.18 -18.76
N TRP A 770 25.19 -10.42 -17.96
CA TRP A 770 25.07 -8.98 -18.08
C TRP A 770 25.71 -8.31 -16.86
N PRO A 771 26.20 -7.07 -16.97
CA PRO A 771 26.64 -6.34 -15.79
C PRO A 771 25.43 -6.11 -14.89
N GLU A 772 25.32 -6.80 -13.76
CA GLU A 772 24.29 -6.45 -12.78
C GLU A 772 24.70 -5.13 -12.11
N THR A 773 23.74 -4.26 -11.85
CA THR A 773 23.97 -3.05 -11.05
C THR A 773 24.17 -3.38 -9.57
N PHE A 774 23.47 -4.42 -9.11
CA PHE A 774 23.66 -5.10 -7.84
C PHE A 774 23.16 -6.54 -7.90
N SER A 775 23.83 -7.45 -7.19
CA SER A 775 23.51 -8.88 -7.22
C SER A 775 23.24 -9.44 -5.82
N PHE A 776 21.96 -9.48 -5.42
CA PHE A 776 21.54 -10.10 -4.14
C PHE A 776 22.01 -11.56 -4.04
N THR A 777 21.82 -12.34 -5.10
CA THR A 777 22.18 -13.76 -5.14
C THR A 777 23.68 -13.99 -4.98
N THR A 778 24.52 -13.08 -5.49
CA THR A 778 25.98 -13.17 -5.30
C THR A 778 26.35 -12.96 -3.84
N HIS A 779 25.78 -11.93 -3.20
CA HIS A 779 26.04 -11.65 -1.78
C HIS A 779 25.46 -12.75 -0.87
N GLU A 780 24.29 -13.31 -1.22
CA GLU A 780 23.72 -14.48 -0.55
C GLU A 780 24.67 -15.67 -0.62
N ALA A 781 25.14 -16.03 -1.83
CA ALA A 781 26.08 -17.13 -2.02
C ALA A 781 27.39 -16.91 -1.26
N LEU A 782 27.97 -15.71 -1.33
CA LEU A 782 29.22 -15.37 -0.64
C LEU A 782 29.08 -15.49 0.87
N SER A 783 27.95 -15.03 1.42
CA SER A 783 27.68 -15.06 2.86
C SER A 783 27.57 -16.49 3.41
N THR A 784 27.31 -17.49 2.57
CA THR A 784 27.33 -18.90 2.99
C THR A 784 28.71 -19.41 3.38
N GLY A 785 29.79 -18.77 2.91
CA GLY A 785 31.17 -19.21 3.14
C GLY A 785 31.68 -20.29 2.18
N LEU A 786 30.85 -20.82 1.29
CA LEU A 786 31.30 -21.75 0.23
C LEU A 786 31.98 -20.98 -0.92
N PRO A 787 32.86 -21.62 -1.73
CA PRO A 787 33.40 -21.02 -2.94
C PRO A 787 32.30 -20.52 -3.88
N VAL A 788 32.42 -19.32 -4.41
CA VAL A 788 31.43 -18.71 -5.31
C VAL A 788 32.08 -18.29 -6.62
N HIS A 789 31.66 -18.92 -7.71
CA HIS A 789 32.06 -18.55 -9.05
C HIS A 789 31.06 -17.58 -9.66
N ALA A 790 31.52 -16.44 -10.16
CA ALA A 790 30.70 -15.51 -10.94
C ALA A 790 31.54 -14.87 -12.04
N PHE A 791 30.90 -14.47 -13.15
CA PHE A 791 31.59 -13.68 -14.17
C PHE A 791 32.12 -12.37 -13.58
N HIS A 792 33.35 -12.01 -13.94
CA HIS A 792 33.96 -10.72 -13.55
C HIS A 792 33.37 -9.59 -14.40
N LEU A 793 32.08 -9.35 -14.17
CA LEU A 793 31.24 -8.44 -14.91
C LEU A 793 30.27 -7.80 -13.92
N GLY A 794 30.02 -6.49 -14.03
CA GLY A 794 29.07 -5.80 -13.15
C GLY A 794 29.38 -5.93 -11.66
N ALA A 795 28.35 -5.69 -10.85
CA ALA A 795 28.40 -5.78 -9.40
C ALA A 795 28.64 -7.20 -8.88
N GLN A 796 28.20 -8.23 -9.62
CA GLN A 796 28.55 -9.61 -9.26
C GLN A 796 30.06 -9.84 -9.35
N GLY A 797 30.72 -9.26 -10.35
CA GLY A 797 32.17 -9.32 -10.53
C GLY A 797 32.93 -8.62 -9.40
N ASP A 798 32.52 -7.40 -9.06
CA ASP A 798 33.09 -6.66 -7.91
C ASP A 798 32.94 -7.47 -6.61
N ALA A 799 31.76 -8.05 -6.36
CA ALA A 799 31.48 -8.79 -5.13
C ALA A 799 32.33 -10.06 -5.00
N VAL A 800 32.54 -10.82 -6.08
CA VAL A 800 33.42 -12.02 -6.02
C VAL A 800 34.90 -11.69 -6.04
N GLU A 801 35.30 -10.51 -6.52
CA GLU A 801 36.70 -10.06 -6.45
C GLU A 801 37.07 -9.61 -5.02
N ASP A 802 36.14 -8.98 -4.31
CA ASP A 802 36.36 -8.47 -2.96
C ASP A 802 36.27 -9.56 -1.86
N ALA A 803 35.57 -10.66 -2.13
CA ALA A 803 35.31 -11.68 -1.13
C ALA A 803 36.37 -12.79 -1.10
N GLN A 804 36.77 -13.21 0.09
CA GLN A 804 37.79 -14.27 0.29
C GLN A 804 37.43 -15.62 -0.36
N ASN A 805 36.14 -15.96 -0.40
CA ASN A 805 35.59 -17.16 -1.02
C ASN A 805 35.05 -16.91 -2.44
N GLY A 806 35.27 -15.72 -3.00
CA GLY A 806 34.87 -15.39 -4.37
C GLY A 806 35.92 -15.80 -5.40
N ILE A 807 35.45 -16.28 -6.55
CA ILE A 807 36.30 -16.78 -7.65
C ILE A 807 35.81 -16.15 -8.96
N PRO A 808 36.43 -15.04 -9.41
CA PRO A 808 36.02 -14.35 -10.62
C PRO A 808 36.33 -15.17 -11.88
N VAL A 809 35.31 -15.33 -12.74
CA VAL A 809 35.42 -15.95 -14.07
C VAL A 809 35.64 -14.85 -15.09
N ARG A 810 36.85 -14.78 -15.64
CA ARG A 810 37.25 -13.77 -16.64
C ARG A 810 37.13 -14.34 -18.06
N TYR A 811 36.70 -13.51 -19.00
CA TYR A 811 36.66 -13.84 -20.42
C TYR A 811 37.01 -12.61 -21.28
N GLY A 812 37.63 -12.87 -22.43
CA GLY A 812 38.13 -11.82 -23.33
C GLY A 812 37.03 -11.22 -24.22
N GLU A 813 37.33 -10.08 -24.85
CA GLU A 813 36.47 -9.50 -25.88
C GLU A 813 36.26 -10.49 -27.03
N GLY A 814 34.99 -10.74 -27.40
CA GLY A 814 34.61 -11.70 -28.44
C GLY A 814 34.59 -13.17 -27.99
N GLU A 815 35.02 -13.49 -26.76
CA GLU A 815 34.89 -14.83 -26.23
C GLU A 815 33.46 -15.10 -25.74
N ALA A 816 32.90 -16.25 -26.14
CA ALA A 816 31.56 -16.64 -25.72
C ALA A 816 31.54 -16.99 -24.22
N PRO A 817 30.66 -16.37 -23.39
CA PRO A 817 30.64 -16.57 -21.93
C PRO A 817 30.54 -18.04 -21.50
N GLN A 818 29.79 -18.84 -22.26
CA GLN A 818 29.62 -20.27 -22.00
C GLN A 818 30.92 -21.08 -22.14
N GLU A 819 31.80 -20.69 -23.06
CA GLU A 819 33.06 -21.40 -23.29
C GLU A 819 34.10 -20.99 -22.24
N ALA A 820 34.15 -19.71 -21.88
CA ALA A 820 35.00 -19.23 -20.81
C ALA A 820 34.65 -19.88 -19.47
N LEU A 821 33.36 -19.98 -19.12
CA LEU A 821 32.93 -20.66 -17.91
C LEU A 821 33.27 -22.15 -17.94
N ARG A 822 33.09 -22.82 -19.08
CA ARG A 822 33.49 -24.22 -19.25
C ARG A 822 34.98 -24.41 -18.98
N ARG A 823 35.84 -23.59 -19.60
CA ARG A 823 37.29 -23.62 -19.41
C ARG A 823 37.66 -23.36 -17.94
N HIS A 824 37.07 -22.33 -17.33
CA HIS A 824 37.28 -21.98 -15.94
C HIS A 824 36.98 -23.12 -14.99
N LEU A 825 35.78 -23.72 -15.10
CA LEU A 825 35.36 -24.81 -14.23
C LEU A 825 36.27 -26.03 -14.40
N VAL A 826 36.65 -26.39 -15.64
CA VAL A 826 37.59 -27.50 -15.89
C VAL A 826 38.95 -27.24 -15.25
N GLN A 827 39.49 -26.02 -15.38
CA GLN A 827 40.77 -25.63 -14.76
C GLN A 827 40.70 -25.66 -13.24
N TYR A 828 39.64 -25.10 -12.65
CA TYR A 828 39.41 -25.06 -11.21
C TYR A 828 39.30 -26.47 -10.60
N LEU A 829 38.55 -27.36 -11.26
CA LEU A 829 38.41 -28.75 -10.83
C LEU A 829 39.73 -29.52 -10.92
N ASN A 830 40.56 -29.24 -11.92
CA ASN A 830 41.88 -29.87 -12.08
C ASN A 830 42.91 -29.36 -11.06
N GLN A 831 42.87 -28.08 -10.70
CA GLN A 831 43.73 -27.51 -9.65
C GLN A 831 43.35 -28.04 -8.26
N SER A 832 42.04 -28.15 -7.98
CA SER A 832 41.54 -28.72 -6.72
C SER A 832 41.97 -30.17 -6.51
N LYS A 833 42.07 -30.98 -7.59
CA LYS A 833 42.60 -32.35 -7.55
C LYS A 833 44.11 -32.46 -7.33
N ARG A 834 44.87 -31.37 -7.51
CA ARG A 834 46.34 -31.34 -7.28
C ARG A 834 46.69 -30.80 -5.89
N ALA A 835 45.77 -30.10 -5.24
CA ALA A 835 45.95 -29.49 -3.93
C ALA A 835 45.38 -30.35 -2.78
N ALA A 836 44.42 -31.22 -3.08
CA ALA A 836 44.03 -32.37 -2.24
C ALA A 836 44.93 -33.56 -2.58
#